data_AF-A0A9N8V788-F1
#
_entry.id   AF-A0A9N8V788-F1
#
_cell.length_a   1.000
_cell.length_b   1.000
_cell.length_c   1.000
_cell.angle_alpha   90.00
_cell.angle_beta   90.00
_cell.angle_gamma   90.00
#
_symmetry.space_group_name_H-M   'P 1'
#
loop_
_entity.id
_entity.type
_entity.pdbx_description
1 polymer ?
#
loop_
_entity_poly.entity_id
_entity_poly.type
_entity_poly.pdbx_seq_one_letter_code
_entity_poly.pdbx_strand_id
1 'polypeptide(L)'
;MAVDGVAPRAKMNQQRGRRFRTAKDAAEAVRRAKQKGEELPKEAPFDSNCITPGTEFMTKLSHQLKYFINKKVTEDSNWGNVKIVLSGHEVPGEGEHKIMEYIRSAKAQSDYDPNVRHCLYGLDADLIMLGLLSHDPHFALLREEVTFGPSKKKKHGRIESQNFYLMHLSLLREYLDLEFSTLRESLTFEYNLERIIDDFILLALFVGNDFIPHLPSLHIAEGALGLMFRVYKKTLQQAGGYINNGGLLDMKRLEMIFKELGDFERDIFTSESDDQKWFKGKQKSHLEQIEKNKNNKKLVLSPRQKDIFEKIKELVKSRSDEPEHFPSDYPARDRVFIQNLAKELHIQQLVECDEGTEDKHLYVQYDSEGESDDDMIATREKVFRKYEKADVIEDDDAEAFEEKERQKNELKFIECKKDYYKKKMNIDYDNPEQIDKLIGSYVEGLQWVLHYYYNGVASWGWFYPYHYSPKITDLQGLERFDIKFELGKPFKPFEQLMGVLPEGSKHLLPLPHQVLMTDPNSPIIDFYPTEFDLDMNGKKQDWEAVVNIPFIDQDRLIAALDSNEHLLTEEEKERNKIGKSLQFTYDPDLEENHTYSSSLPGFFSDVQHCHCRMKEFHLPTLNGLKLLKGLCDGVKLGIEAMAGFPSLETIPHTGALQQHGVNVFNSESKNETMVITLKNQFENKKIEDIAKEIIGKRIFVGWPFLQEAKVQAISNDRCRYELPSYSDGIKHVTKTVHRSENLESWRKKAEKLEHVYSKRFGTITGTVEVVAHVLMLKGLKRLGNGELVKEYANVGEEVDYAIQTTVSSIESEDPRFEEKPPIPIEEEFPIRTPIFFLSSPLYGSPGHIYQNSEKKLAVKIGYNISKEPDFGLLIAQEFANRVKYYPSYYVAKELDMTGLTLSKLTASLHVICKSTDQRVNLGLNLKFEAKKQKVLGYTRKTKDFGWEYSEKAMEILAQYMEKFPEFIRALESKHKDEIYSAEDFYPKAEKAEAVERIRAIKDWLKTVEVRDFEKVSLDAEQLDKEAIAKVEKAADEYNKKQIYCKLVVDKVPRHVLLKPEHALTRLQGQNFNLGDRVVFVQDSGRVPIGAKGTVVGIEKSNIDVLFDVSFMSGSTLGDRSNRPRGGSGGMNGYANVGSLRPRSYIGGSIYPPQNNFRGGRGGSAGFLHRGSSRGGHFGNGISSRGRGRDDGKT
;
A
#
# COMPACT_ATOMS: atom_id res chain seq x y z
N MET A 1 12.59 -9.76 16.76
CA MET A 1 11.16 -10.11 16.80
C MET A 1 10.60 -9.64 18.13
N ALA A 2 9.52 -8.87 18.14
CA ALA A 2 8.88 -8.40 19.36
C ALA A 2 7.38 -8.72 19.34
N VAL A 3 6.85 -9.14 20.48
CA VAL A 3 5.42 -9.42 20.71
C VAL A 3 4.95 -8.51 21.85
N ASP A 4 3.75 -7.96 21.79
CA ASP A 4 3.25 -7.07 22.84
C ASP A 4 3.27 -7.75 24.21
N GLY A 5 3.93 -7.10 25.17
CA GLY A 5 3.87 -7.43 26.59
C GLY A 5 2.89 -6.52 27.32
N VAL A 6 3.07 -6.42 28.63
CA VAL A 6 2.25 -5.51 29.46
C VAL A 6 2.50 -4.06 29.02
N ALA A 7 1.45 -3.33 28.64
CA ALA A 7 1.54 -1.96 28.17
C ALA A 7 1.44 -0.95 29.33
N PRO A 8 1.93 0.29 29.16
CA PRO A 8 1.71 1.37 30.13
C PRO A 8 0.21 1.68 30.30
N ARG A 9 -0.17 2.21 31.47
CA ARG A 9 -1.58 2.51 31.80
C ARG A 9 -2.23 3.47 30.80
N ALA A 10 -1.47 4.41 30.24
CA ALA A 10 -1.90 5.30 29.17
C ALA A 10 -2.54 4.55 27.98
N LYS A 11 -2.01 3.39 27.58
CA LYS A 11 -2.56 2.56 26.50
C LYS A 11 -3.63 1.58 26.96
N MET A 12 -3.62 1.17 28.23
CA MET A 12 -4.57 0.18 28.75
C MET A 12 -6.03 0.58 28.57
N ASN A 13 -6.36 1.87 28.69
CA ASN A 13 -7.74 2.35 28.49
C ASN A 13 -8.20 2.15 27.03
N GLN A 14 -7.34 2.46 26.06
CA GLN A 14 -7.60 2.25 24.64
C GLN A 14 -7.73 0.76 24.31
N GLN A 15 -6.84 -0.08 24.85
CA GLN A 15 -6.95 -1.54 24.72
C GLN A 15 -8.27 -2.05 25.30
N ARG A 16 -8.61 -1.65 26.53
CA ARG A 16 -9.85 -2.04 27.21
C ARG A 16 -11.09 -1.68 26.40
N GLY A 17 -11.18 -0.45 25.90
CA GLY A 17 -12.28 -0.02 25.04
C GLY A 17 -12.45 -0.93 23.81
N ARG A 18 -11.34 -1.28 23.14
CA ARG A 18 -11.33 -2.22 22.01
C ARG A 18 -11.79 -3.63 22.40
N ARG A 19 -11.37 -4.15 23.56
CA ARG A 19 -11.76 -5.50 24.03
C ARG A 19 -13.24 -5.58 24.39
N PHE A 20 -13.77 -4.60 25.12
CA PHE A 20 -15.19 -4.47 25.45
C PHE A 20 -16.05 -4.39 24.20
N ARG A 21 -15.62 -3.58 23.22
CA ARG A 21 -16.27 -3.50 21.93
C ARG A 21 -16.27 -4.83 21.18
N THR A 22 -15.12 -5.49 21.09
CA THR A 22 -14.99 -6.79 20.39
C THR A 22 -15.96 -7.82 20.98
N ALA A 23 -16.07 -7.87 22.30
CA ALA A 23 -17.01 -8.75 22.97
C ALA A 23 -18.48 -8.39 22.70
N LYS A 24 -18.83 -7.08 22.71
CA LYS A 24 -20.17 -6.59 22.36
C LYS A 24 -20.54 -6.94 20.92
N ASP A 25 -19.66 -6.67 19.96
CA ASP A 25 -19.86 -6.96 18.54
C ASP A 25 -20.03 -8.46 18.28
N ALA A 26 -19.24 -9.32 18.96
CA ALA A 26 -19.39 -10.77 18.89
C ALA A 26 -20.75 -11.24 19.44
N ALA A 27 -21.16 -10.72 20.60
CA ALA A 27 -22.46 -11.04 21.20
C ALA A 27 -23.63 -10.58 20.30
N GLU A 28 -23.52 -9.39 19.72
CA GLU A 28 -24.51 -8.87 18.76
C GLU A 28 -24.58 -9.70 17.49
N ALA A 29 -23.44 -10.12 16.94
CA ALA A 29 -23.39 -10.95 15.75
C ALA A 29 -24.10 -12.30 15.98
N VAL A 30 -23.85 -12.94 17.13
CA VAL A 30 -24.56 -14.17 17.54
C VAL A 30 -26.05 -13.92 17.70
N ARG A 31 -26.46 -12.82 18.34
CA ARG A 31 -27.87 -12.43 18.50
C ARG A 31 -28.55 -12.22 17.14
N ARG A 32 -27.89 -11.52 16.20
CA ARG A 32 -28.39 -11.28 14.84
C ARG A 32 -28.50 -12.59 14.03
N ALA A 33 -27.54 -13.49 14.16
CA ALA A 33 -27.59 -14.81 13.51
C ALA A 33 -28.79 -15.64 14.01
N LYS A 34 -29.00 -15.69 15.33
CA LYS A 34 -30.18 -16.35 15.94
C LYS A 34 -31.51 -15.75 15.46
N GLN A 35 -31.60 -14.41 15.40
CA GLN A 35 -32.81 -13.74 14.90
C GLN A 35 -33.10 -14.04 13.42
N LYS A 36 -32.06 -14.26 12.61
CA LYS A 36 -32.18 -14.64 11.20
C LYS A 36 -32.42 -16.13 10.96
N GLY A 37 -32.43 -16.94 12.03
CA GLY A 37 -32.55 -18.40 11.92
C GLY A 37 -31.33 -19.08 11.30
N GLU A 38 -30.16 -18.43 11.32
CA GLU A 38 -28.91 -19.00 10.80
C GLU A 38 -28.35 -20.03 11.80
N GLU A 39 -27.94 -21.21 11.32
CA GLU A 39 -27.27 -22.21 12.17
C GLU A 39 -25.91 -21.66 12.64
N LEU A 40 -25.70 -21.65 13.95
CA LEU A 40 -24.42 -21.28 14.53
C LEU A 40 -23.39 -22.41 14.27
N PRO A 41 -22.12 -22.07 14.01
CA PRO A 41 -21.06 -23.06 13.90
C PRO A 41 -21.02 -23.98 15.14
N LYS A 42 -20.71 -25.28 14.91
CA LYS A 42 -20.59 -26.27 16.00
C LYS A 42 -19.44 -25.97 16.96
N GLU A 43 -18.40 -25.29 16.48
CA GLU A 43 -17.26 -24.86 17.28
C GLU A 43 -17.45 -23.41 17.73
N ALA A 44 -17.03 -23.11 18.96
CA ALA A 44 -17.03 -21.75 19.47
C ALA A 44 -16.14 -20.86 18.60
N PRO A 45 -16.57 -19.61 18.28
CA PRO A 45 -15.73 -18.69 17.55
C PRO A 45 -14.44 -18.39 18.33
N PHE A 46 -13.32 -18.24 17.62
CA PHE A 46 -12.04 -17.88 18.23
C PHE A 46 -12.14 -16.52 18.92
N ASP A 47 -11.93 -16.48 20.24
CA ASP A 47 -11.90 -15.23 21.00
C ASP A 47 -10.54 -14.52 20.79
N SER A 48 -10.54 -13.50 19.94
CA SER A 48 -9.34 -12.70 19.65
C SER A 48 -8.78 -11.94 20.86
N ASN A 49 -9.55 -11.80 21.95
CA ASN A 49 -9.04 -11.19 23.19
C ASN A 49 -7.97 -12.06 23.87
N CYS A 50 -7.83 -13.34 23.48
CA CYS A 50 -6.75 -14.21 23.94
C CYS A 50 -5.36 -13.74 23.49
N ILE A 51 -5.27 -12.84 22.51
CA ILE A 51 -4.03 -12.18 22.06
C ILE A 51 -3.74 -10.99 22.99
N THR A 52 -3.50 -11.30 24.26
CA THR A 52 -3.16 -10.36 25.34
C THR A 52 -2.14 -11.06 26.26
N PRO A 53 -1.08 -10.38 26.73
CA PRO A 53 -0.09 -11.00 27.61
C PRO A 53 -0.72 -11.61 28.87
N GLY A 54 -0.17 -12.74 29.31
CA GLY A 54 -0.66 -13.48 30.50
C GLY A 54 -1.71 -14.56 30.20
N THR A 55 -2.24 -14.63 28.97
CA THR A 55 -3.15 -15.71 28.60
C THR A 55 -2.39 -17.03 28.33
N GLU A 56 -3.10 -18.13 28.44
CA GLU A 56 -2.56 -19.46 28.09
C GLU A 56 -2.15 -19.53 26.60
N PHE A 57 -2.93 -18.88 25.72
CA PHE A 57 -2.63 -18.80 24.30
C PHE A 57 -1.26 -18.15 24.03
N MET A 58 -0.98 -17.00 24.65
CA MET A 58 0.29 -16.29 24.44
C MET A 58 1.49 -17.08 24.98
N THR A 59 1.30 -17.84 26.07
CA THR A 59 2.34 -18.72 26.62
C THR A 59 2.66 -19.86 25.64
N LYS A 60 1.63 -20.51 25.07
CA LYS A 60 1.80 -21.54 24.03
C LYS A 60 2.46 -20.97 22.78
N LEU A 61 2.08 -19.76 22.37
CA LEU A 61 2.69 -19.04 21.25
C LEU A 61 4.18 -18.79 21.49
N SER A 62 4.58 -18.34 22.69
CA SER A 62 5.98 -18.13 23.06
C SER A 62 6.81 -19.42 22.94
N HIS A 63 6.31 -20.54 23.46
CA HIS A 63 6.97 -21.84 23.32
C HIS A 63 7.11 -22.28 21.86
N GLN A 64 6.05 -22.08 21.05
CA GLN A 64 6.08 -22.41 19.63
C GLN A 64 7.07 -21.53 18.85
N LEU A 65 7.18 -20.24 19.16
CA LEU A 65 8.15 -19.33 18.54
C LEU A 65 9.58 -19.73 18.90
N LYS A 66 9.85 -20.08 20.16
CA LYS A 66 11.16 -20.60 20.58
C LYS A 66 11.53 -21.86 19.81
N TYR A 67 10.61 -22.82 19.70
CA TYR A 67 10.83 -24.04 18.90
C TYR A 67 11.08 -23.73 17.42
N PHE A 68 10.29 -22.84 16.81
CA PHE A 68 10.46 -22.41 15.43
C PHE A 68 11.84 -21.79 15.17
N ILE A 69 12.30 -20.89 16.04
CA ILE A 69 13.61 -20.25 15.89
C ILE A 69 14.74 -21.28 16.03
N ASN A 70 14.68 -22.18 17.02
CA ASN A 70 15.68 -23.24 17.19
C ASN A 70 15.79 -24.12 15.93
N LYS A 71 14.65 -24.52 15.37
CA LYS A 71 14.61 -25.26 14.12
C LYS A 71 15.20 -24.46 12.97
N LYS A 72 14.83 -23.19 12.83
CA LYS A 72 15.29 -22.33 11.74
C LYS A 72 16.79 -22.05 11.80
N VAL A 73 17.33 -21.69 12.96
CA VAL A 73 18.77 -21.48 13.14
C VAL A 73 19.56 -22.74 12.82
N THR A 74 19.02 -23.92 13.13
CA THR A 74 19.69 -25.20 12.87
C THR A 74 19.63 -25.62 11.40
N GLU A 75 18.48 -25.45 10.73
CA GLU A 75 18.21 -26.03 9.41
C GLU A 75 18.30 -25.04 8.23
N ASP A 76 18.31 -23.73 8.48
CA ASP A 76 18.22 -22.68 7.45
C ASP A 76 19.48 -21.79 7.48
N SER A 77 20.30 -21.85 6.44
CA SER A 77 21.58 -21.13 6.36
C SER A 77 21.44 -19.61 6.50
N ASN A 78 20.32 -19.03 6.08
CA ASN A 78 20.04 -17.60 6.21
C ASN A 78 19.78 -17.18 7.67
N TRP A 79 19.46 -18.13 8.56
CA TRP A 79 19.24 -17.90 9.99
C TRP A 79 20.49 -18.16 10.83
N GLY A 80 21.51 -18.83 10.28
CA GLY A 80 22.73 -19.19 11.01
C GLY A 80 23.64 -18.00 11.31
N ASN A 81 23.77 -17.06 10.37
CA ASN A 81 24.70 -15.92 10.46
C ASN A 81 24.04 -14.62 10.93
N VAL A 82 22.90 -14.71 11.61
CA VAL A 82 22.16 -13.53 12.11
C VAL A 82 21.95 -13.63 13.62
N LYS A 83 22.05 -12.48 14.29
CA LYS A 83 21.68 -12.36 15.70
C LYS A 83 20.17 -12.24 15.80
N ILE A 84 19.51 -13.31 16.25
CA ILE A 84 18.06 -13.33 16.41
C ILE A 84 17.73 -13.00 17.85
N VAL A 85 16.92 -11.96 18.07
CA VAL A 85 16.41 -11.57 19.39
C VAL A 85 14.89 -11.72 19.40
N LEU A 86 14.37 -12.48 20.35
CA LEU A 86 12.95 -12.61 20.65
C LEU A 86 12.65 -11.86 21.95
N SER A 87 11.87 -10.80 21.84
CA SER A 87 11.25 -10.14 22.99
C SER A 87 9.76 -10.50 23.04
N GLY A 88 9.45 -11.58 23.77
CA GLY A 88 8.10 -12.14 23.85
C GLY A 88 7.13 -11.30 24.68
N HIS A 89 5.93 -11.83 24.90
CA HIS A 89 4.88 -11.18 25.69
C HIS A 89 5.22 -11.11 27.19
N GLU A 90 6.22 -11.88 27.62
CA GLU A 90 6.73 -11.91 28.98
C GLU A 90 7.51 -10.63 29.33
N VAL A 91 8.01 -9.91 28.32
CA VAL A 91 8.75 -8.65 28.49
C VAL A 91 7.78 -7.46 28.36
N PRO A 92 7.63 -6.60 29.39
CA PRO A 92 6.74 -5.45 29.36
C PRO A 92 7.09 -4.48 28.24
N GLY A 93 6.08 -3.76 27.76
CA GLY A 93 6.16 -2.84 26.65
C GLY A 93 5.57 -3.42 25.37
N GLU A 94 5.16 -2.51 24.51
CA GLU A 94 4.60 -2.80 23.20
C GLU A 94 5.69 -3.24 22.22
N GLY A 95 5.34 -4.06 21.23
CA GLY A 95 6.30 -4.59 20.27
C GLY A 95 7.09 -3.49 19.56
N GLU A 96 6.42 -2.45 19.08
CA GLU A 96 7.04 -1.31 18.40
C GLU A 96 7.97 -0.50 19.31
N HIS A 97 7.56 -0.23 20.55
CA HIS A 97 8.40 0.52 21.49
C HIS A 97 9.59 -0.28 22.00
N LYS A 98 9.47 -1.61 22.14
CA LYS A 98 10.62 -2.49 22.43
C LYS A 98 11.64 -2.50 21.30
N ILE A 99 11.18 -2.45 20.05
CA ILE A 99 12.06 -2.32 18.88
C ILE A 99 12.74 -0.95 18.88
N MET A 100 12.00 0.13 19.12
CA MET A 100 12.56 1.47 19.15
C MET A 100 13.54 1.67 20.31
N GLU A 101 13.28 1.06 21.47
CA GLU A 101 14.23 1.04 22.59
C GLU A 101 15.54 0.33 22.21
N TYR A 102 15.46 -0.79 21.49
CA TYR A 102 16.63 -1.46 20.95
C TYR A 102 17.42 -0.56 19.97
N ILE A 103 16.73 0.08 19.02
CA ILE A 103 17.37 0.98 18.04
C ILE A 103 18.06 2.15 18.74
N ARG A 104 17.36 2.85 19.66
CA ARG A 104 17.92 3.98 20.41
C ARG A 104 19.13 3.57 21.25
N SER A 105 19.05 2.43 21.93
CA SER A 105 20.14 1.92 22.78
C SER A 105 21.35 1.48 21.96
N ALA A 106 21.13 0.87 20.80
CA ALA A 106 22.17 0.47 19.87
C ALA A 106 22.85 1.70 19.24
N LYS A 107 22.05 2.68 18.79
CA LYS A 107 22.53 3.94 18.20
C LYS A 107 23.38 4.76 19.17
N ALA A 108 23.06 4.71 20.47
CA ALA A 108 23.84 5.39 21.50
C ALA A 108 25.24 4.79 21.72
N GLN A 109 25.52 3.56 21.23
CA GLN A 109 26.82 2.93 21.37
C GLN A 109 27.85 3.55 20.42
N SER A 110 29.11 3.61 20.85
CA SER A 110 30.20 4.23 20.08
C SER A 110 30.60 3.45 18.81
N ASP A 111 30.27 2.16 18.75
CA ASP A 111 30.56 1.26 17.62
C ASP A 111 29.37 1.12 16.66
N TYR A 112 28.32 1.93 16.82
CA TYR A 112 27.19 1.94 15.92
C TYR A 112 27.59 2.43 14.54
N ASP A 113 27.30 1.64 13.50
CA ASP A 113 27.50 2.07 12.12
C ASP A 113 26.42 3.11 11.74
N PRO A 114 26.80 4.36 11.40
CA PRO A 114 25.86 5.42 11.06
C PRO A 114 25.00 5.10 9.83
N ASN A 115 25.39 4.11 9.01
CA ASN A 115 24.71 3.74 7.78
C ASN A 115 24.00 2.37 7.87
N VAL A 116 23.68 1.91 9.08
CA VAL A 116 22.86 0.71 9.29
C VAL A 116 21.54 0.84 8.52
N ARG A 117 21.19 -0.24 7.80
CA ARG A 117 19.96 -0.33 7.01
C ARG A 117 18.87 -1.01 7.82
N HIS A 118 17.86 -0.25 8.23
CA HIS A 118 16.72 -0.74 9.01
C HIS A 118 15.54 -1.11 8.11
N CYS A 119 14.89 -2.22 8.43
CA CYS A 119 13.62 -2.61 7.81
C CYS A 119 12.67 -3.06 8.92
N LEU A 120 11.54 -2.35 9.05
CA LEU A 120 10.52 -2.64 10.06
C LEU A 120 9.24 -3.11 9.40
N TYR A 121 8.70 -4.22 9.86
CA TYR A 121 7.45 -4.78 9.36
C TYR A 121 6.27 -4.35 10.23
N GLY A 122 5.22 -3.82 9.62
CA GLY A 122 3.95 -3.54 10.31
C GLY A 122 2.98 -2.69 9.50
N LEU A 123 1.69 -2.74 9.86
CA LEU A 123 0.63 -2.00 9.17
C LEU A 123 0.32 -0.66 9.83
N ASP A 124 0.77 -0.43 11.06
CA ASP A 124 0.44 0.77 11.83
C ASP A 124 1.15 2.01 11.29
N ALA A 125 0.45 3.14 11.31
CA ALA A 125 0.98 4.42 10.82
C ALA A 125 2.05 4.99 11.75
N ASP A 126 1.97 4.67 13.04
CA ASP A 126 2.90 5.11 14.08
C ASP A 126 4.34 4.66 13.79
N LEU A 127 4.52 3.53 13.09
CA LEU A 127 5.82 3.05 12.64
C LEU A 127 6.51 4.01 11.66
N ILE A 128 5.75 4.81 10.90
CA ILE A 128 6.30 5.88 10.06
C ILE A 128 6.90 6.97 10.94
N MET A 129 6.18 7.38 11.97
CA MET A 129 6.63 8.43 12.89
C MET A 129 7.82 7.96 13.71
N LEU A 130 7.75 6.76 14.30
CA LEU A 130 8.84 6.16 15.06
C LEU A 130 10.08 5.90 14.19
N GLY A 131 9.90 5.48 12.94
CA GLY A 131 11.00 5.32 11.99
C GLY A 131 11.68 6.65 11.65
N LEU A 132 10.91 7.72 11.42
CA LEU A 132 11.47 9.07 11.19
C LEU A 132 12.20 9.60 12.42
N LEU A 133 11.66 9.36 13.61
CA LEU A 133 12.22 9.76 14.90
C LEU A 133 13.55 9.08 15.25
N SER A 134 13.86 7.95 14.59
CA SER A 134 15.18 7.35 14.70
C SER A 134 16.28 8.22 14.09
N HIS A 135 15.93 9.12 13.15
CA HIS A 135 16.87 9.88 12.32
C HIS A 135 17.91 9.02 11.58
N ASP A 136 17.67 7.71 11.43
CA ASP A 136 18.47 6.86 10.54
C ASP A 136 17.94 6.99 9.10
N PRO A 137 18.74 7.45 8.11
CA PRO A 137 18.26 7.62 6.73
C PRO A 137 17.88 6.34 6.03
N HIS A 138 18.62 5.28 6.29
CA HIS A 138 18.48 4.02 5.58
C HIS A 138 17.41 3.16 6.24
N PHE A 139 16.18 3.70 6.32
CA PHE A 139 15.06 3.06 6.99
C PHE A 139 13.91 2.81 6.00
N ALA A 140 13.41 1.56 5.98
CA ALA A 140 12.24 1.17 5.19
C ALA A 140 11.19 0.48 6.05
N LEU A 141 9.92 0.65 5.69
CA LEU A 141 8.81 -0.08 6.27
C LEU A 141 8.27 -1.11 5.28
N LEU A 142 8.22 -2.38 5.69
CA LEU A 142 7.59 -3.46 4.92
C LEU A 142 6.12 -3.55 5.31
N ARG A 143 5.22 -3.34 4.35
CA ARG A 143 3.77 -3.27 4.57
C ARG A 143 3.02 -4.15 3.58
N GLU A 144 1.90 -4.72 3.99
CA GLU A 144 1.01 -5.45 3.08
C GLU A 144 0.21 -4.48 2.19
N GLU A 145 -0.25 -4.95 1.03
CA GLU A 145 -1.14 -4.16 0.17
C GLU A 145 -2.46 -3.80 0.86
N VAL A 146 -2.66 -2.50 1.07
CA VAL A 146 -3.95 -1.95 1.52
C VAL A 146 -4.74 -1.48 0.31
N THR A 147 -5.84 -2.17 0.00
CA THR A 147 -6.74 -1.78 -1.09
C THR A 147 -7.92 -0.95 -0.55
N PHE A 148 -8.07 0.29 -1.01
CA PHE A 148 -9.20 1.15 -0.64
C PHE A 148 -10.46 0.80 -1.45
N GLY A 149 -11.59 0.54 -0.78
CA GLY A 149 -12.88 0.21 -1.42
C GLY A 149 -13.72 -0.78 -0.59
N PRO A 150 -14.96 -1.10 -1.01
CA PRO A 150 -15.84 -1.99 -0.27
C PRO A 150 -15.20 -3.37 -0.08
N SER A 151 -14.96 -3.74 1.18
CA SER A 151 -14.31 -4.98 1.58
C SER A 151 -15.11 -6.18 1.09
N LYS A 152 -14.62 -6.84 0.03
CA LYS A 152 -15.05 -8.20 -0.29
C LYS A 152 -14.27 -9.13 0.63
N LYS A 153 -14.95 -10.04 1.33
CA LYS A 153 -14.33 -11.18 2.02
C LYS A 153 -13.42 -11.92 1.01
N LYS A 154 -12.13 -11.59 0.97
CA LYS A 154 -11.14 -12.32 0.17
C LYS A 154 -10.99 -13.69 0.85
N LYS A 155 -11.16 -14.79 0.09
CA LYS A 155 -10.56 -16.07 0.48
C LYS A 155 -9.08 -15.78 0.71
N HIS A 156 -8.50 -16.31 1.79
CA HIS A 156 -7.06 -16.16 2.04
C HIS A 156 -6.32 -16.74 0.85
N GLY A 157 -5.77 -15.85 0.01
CA GLY A 157 -4.87 -16.24 -1.07
C GLY A 157 -3.59 -16.80 -0.48
N ARG A 158 -2.77 -17.43 -1.31
CA ARG A 158 -1.44 -17.88 -0.88
C ARG A 158 -0.60 -16.69 -0.43
N ILE A 159 0.24 -16.83 0.60
CA ILE A 159 1.13 -15.77 1.06
C ILE A 159 2.04 -15.30 -0.09
N GLU A 160 2.45 -16.22 -0.97
CA GLU A 160 3.26 -15.95 -2.17
C GLU A 160 2.54 -15.05 -3.19
N SER A 161 1.20 -14.98 -3.13
CA SER A 161 0.36 -14.13 -3.99
C SER A 161 -0.03 -12.81 -3.33
N GLN A 162 0.37 -12.60 -2.07
CA GLN A 162 0.14 -11.36 -1.35
C GLN A 162 1.19 -10.33 -1.76
N ASN A 163 0.74 -9.13 -2.11
CA ASN A 163 1.62 -8.04 -2.45
C ASN A 163 2.11 -7.34 -1.17
N PHE A 164 3.41 -7.04 -1.14
CA PHE A 164 4.04 -6.23 -0.12
C PHE A 164 4.67 -4.99 -0.75
N TYR A 165 4.72 -3.91 0.01
CA TYR A 165 5.34 -2.64 -0.37
C TYR A 165 6.44 -2.29 0.63
N LEU A 166 7.55 -1.77 0.11
CA LEU A 166 8.57 -1.10 0.90
C LEU A 166 8.32 0.41 0.83
N MET A 167 8.04 1.02 1.97
CA MET A 167 7.93 2.47 2.12
C MET A 167 9.29 3.01 2.60
N HIS A 168 9.97 3.77 1.76
CA HIS A 168 11.30 4.30 2.05
C HIS A 168 11.20 5.63 2.80
N LEU A 169 11.73 5.67 4.02
CA LEU A 169 11.76 6.90 4.81
C LEU A 169 12.82 7.88 4.29
N SER A 170 13.84 7.41 3.56
CA SER A 170 14.81 8.27 2.87
C SER A 170 14.12 9.27 1.95
N LEU A 171 13.24 8.80 1.06
CA LEU A 171 12.45 9.67 0.18
C LEU A 171 11.46 10.52 0.96
N LEU A 172 10.78 9.97 1.98
CA LEU A 172 9.84 10.75 2.77
C LEU A 172 10.53 11.96 3.41
N ARG A 173 11.76 11.80 3.89
CA ARG A 173 12.58 12.90 4.44
C ARG A 173 12.88 13.96 3.37
N GLU A 174 13.28 13.56 2.17
CA GLU A 174 13.52 14.50 1.06
C GLU A 174 12.22 15.22 0.63
N TYR A 175 11.08 14.52 0.61
CA TYR A 175 9.77 15.16 0.35
C TYR A 175 9.37 16.16 1.45
N LEU A 176 9.65 15.85 2.72
CA LEU A 176 9.45 16.79 3.82
C LEU A 176 10.38 18.01 3.70
N ASP A 177 11.63 17.80 3.30
CA ASP A 177 12.56 18.90 3.06
C ASP A 177 12.07 19.81 1.93
N LEU A 178 11.54 19.25 0.84
CA LEU A 178 10.90 20.04 -0.22
C LEU A 178 9.67 20.82 0.29
N GLU A 179 8.82 20.22 1.11
CA GLU A 179 7.61 20.84 1.69
C GLU A 179 7.92 22.09 2.55
N PHE A 180 9.03 22.04 3.28
CA PHE A 180 9.46 23.09 4.22
C PHE A 180 10.63 23.93 3.71
N SER A 181 11.16 23.66 2.52
CA SER A 181 12.32 24.35 1.94
C SER A 181 12.16 25.88 1.87
N THR A 182 10.93 26.38 1.69
CA THR A 182 10.61 27.81 1.67
C THR A 182 10.89 28.52 3.00
N LEU A 183 11.02 27.77 4.09
CA LEU A 183 11.39 28.31 5.39
C LEU A 183 12.87 28.72 5.45
N ARG A 184 13.75 28.15 4.62
CA ARG A 184 15.19 28.46 4.63
C ARG A 184 15.50 29.96 4.49
N GLU A 185 14.70 30.67 3.70
CA GLU A 185 14.87 32.10 3.45
C GLU A 185 14.11 33.00 4.44
N SER A 186 13.12 32.45 5.16
CA SER A 186 12.21 33.24 6.01
C SER A 186 12.44 33.09 7.52
N LEU A 187 13.20 32.07 7.95
CA LEU A 187 13.49 31.86 9.36
C LEU A 187 14.51 32.87 9.91
N THR A 188 14.31 33.24 11.17
CA THR A 188 15.24 34.10 11.95
C THR A 188 16.38 33.31 12.60
N PHE A 189 16.41 31.98 12.42
CA PHE A 189 17.39 31.04 12.98
C PHE A 189 17.74 29.96 11.94
N GLU A 190 18.76 29.16 12.23
CA GLU A 190 19.28 28.15 11.29
C GLU A 190 18.23 27.07 10.95
N TYR A 191 18.04 26.83 9.65
CA TYR A 191 17.19 25.75 9.14
C TYR A 191 17.87 24.39 9.34
N ASN A 192 17.18 23.47 10.00
CA ASN A 192 17.59 22.10 10.24
C ASN A 192 16.40 21.14 10.02
N LEU A 193 16.52 20.26 9.03
CA LEU A 193 15.49 19.30 8.66
C LEU A 193 15.16 18.33 9.81
N GLU A 194 16.15 17.85 10.57
CA GLU A 194 15.93 16.89 11.65
C GLU A 194 15.02 17.48 12.75
N ARG A 195 15.17 18.78 13.01
CA ARG A 195 14.32 19.51 13.96
C ARG A 195 12.93 19.80 13.42
N ILE A 196 12.80 19.97 12.10
CA ILE A 196 11.50 20.04 11.45
C ILE A 196 10.80 18.68 11.48
N ILE A 197 11.54 17.57 11.35
CA ILE A 197 11.00 16.22 11.54
C ILE A 197 10.52 16.05 12.98
N ASP A 198 11.28 16.52 13.97
CA ASP A 198 10.88 16.50 15.39
C ASP A 198 9.53 17.21 15.60
N ASP A 199 9.36 18.39 15.01
CA ASP A 199 8.13 19.19 15.07
C ASP A 199 7.01 18.56 14.23
N PHE A 200 7.30 18.01 13.06
CA PHE A 200 6.33 17.29 12.22
C PHE A 200 5.67 16.13 12.97
N ILE A 201 6.46 15.36 13.74
CA ILE A 201 5.93 14.26 14.55
C ILE A 201 4.97 14.81 15.61
N LEU A 202 5.30 15.91 16.27
CA LEU A 202 4.39 16.59 17.20
C LEU A 202 3.09 17.03 16.51
N LEU A 203 3.17 17.60 15.30
CA LEU A 203 1.98 17.98 14.53
C LEU A 203 1.09 16.78 14.21
N ALA A 204 1.70 15.63 13.89
CA ALA A 204 0.96 14.39 13.65
C ALA A 204 0.26 13.87 14.91
N LEU A 205 0.85 14.04 16.10
CA LEU A 205 0.23 13.63 17.37
C LEU A 205 -1.09 14.36 17.65
N PHE A 206 -1.24 15.63 17.22
CA PHE A 206 -2.49 16.38 17.35
C PHE A 206 -3.61 15.82 16.48
N VAL A 207 -3.24 15.32 15.29
CA VAL A 207 -4.19 14.68 14.37
C VAL A 207 -4.62 13.33 14.91
N GLY A 208 -3.68 12.57 15.48
CA GLY A 208 -4.02 11.49 16.37
C GLY A 208 -2.89 10.59 16.85
N ASN A 209 -3.11 9.96 18.00
CA ASN A 209 -2.26 8.97 18.63
C ASN A 209 -3.10 8.04 19.54
N ASP A 210 -2.47 7.01 20.08
CA ASP A 210 -3.13 5.96 20.85
C ASP A 210 -3.40 6.30 22.34
N PHE A 211 -2.82 7.39 22.86
CA PHE A 211 -2.70 7.63 24.31
C PHE A 211 -3.59 8.77 24.81
N ILE A 212 -3.85 9.78 23.97
CA ILE A 212 -4.72 10.91 24.31
C ILE A 212 -5.81 11.09 23.24
N PRO A 213 -7.03 11.54 23.62
CA PRO A 213 -8.09 11.82 22.66
C PRO A 213 -7.67 12.91 21.66
N HIS A 214 -8.12 12.75 20.42
CA HIS A 214 -7.88 13.72 19.35
C HIS A 214 -8.56 15.05 19.65
N LEU A 215 -7.89 16.14 19.26
CA LEU A 215 -8.52 17.46 19.29
C LEU A 215 -9.78 17.44 18.40
N PRO A 216 -10.88 18.10 18.82
CA PRO A 216 -12.11 18.11 18.04
C PRO A 216 -11.86 18.77 16.69
N SER A 217 -12.54 18.28 15.65
CA SER A 217 -12.54 18.89 14.30
C SER A 217 -11.20 18.83 13.53
N LEU A 218 -10.19 18.09 14.02
CA LEU A 218 -8.96 17.78 13.29
C LEU A 218 -8.96 16.32 12.81
N HIS A 219 -9.32 16.09 11.54
CA HIS A 219 -9.34 14.75 10.94
C HIS A 219 -8.52 14.67 9.63
N ILE A 220 -7.73 13.60 9.47
CA ILE A 220 -6.91 13.39 8.25
C ILE A 220 -7.79 13.39 6.99
N ALA A 221 -8.94 12.73 7.05
CA ALA A 221 -9.89 12.65 5.95
C ALA A 221 -10.42 14.02 5.49
N GLU A 222 -10.27 15.04 6.33
CA GLU A 222 -10.70 16.43 6.10
C GLU A 222 -9.51 17.36 5.81
N GLY A 223 -8.31 16.80 5.60
CA GLY A 223 -7.11 17.56 5.22
C GLY A 223 -6.34 18.16 6.39
N ALA A 224 -6.54 17.68 7.62
CA ALA A 224 -5.90 18.25 8.82
C ALA A 224 -4.37 18.37 8.72
N LEU A 225 -3.68 17.41 8.11
CA LEU A 225 -2.21 17.47 8.01
C LEU A 225 -1.71 18.65 7.16
N GLY A 226 -2.40 18.95 6.05
CA GLY A 226 -2.07 20.11 5.20
C GLY A 226 -2.34 21.43 5.93
N LEU A 227 -3.42 21.49 6.72
CA LEU A 227 -3.67 22.62 7.62
C LEU A 227 -2.54 22.79 8.63
N MET A 228 -2.12 21.70 9.29
CA MET A 228 -1.03 21.74 10.27
C MET A 228 0.28 22.25 9.64
N PHE A 229 0.61 21.84 8.42
CA PHE A 229 1.81 22.33 7.73
C PHE A 229 1.74 23.82 7.43
N ARG A 230 0.58 24.32 7.03
CA ARG A 230 0.35 25.75 6.77
C ARG A 230 0.47 26.56 8.07
N VAL A 231 -0.16 26.10 9.14
CA VAL A 231 -0.06 26.74 10.47
C VAL A 231 1.38 26.74 10.94
N TYR A 232 2.06 25.59 10.91
CA TYR A 232 3.45 25.47 11.31
C TYR A 232 4.39 26.39 10.51
N LYS A 233 4.26 26.43 9.16
CA LYS A 233 5.05 27.34 8.31
C LYS A 233 4.89 28.81 8.71
N LYS A 234 3.66 29.24 9.02
CA LYS A 234 3.36 30.60 9.47
C LYS A 234 3.92 30.89 10.87
N THR A 235 3.70 29.98 11.82
CA THR A 235 4.08 30.15 13.22
C THR A 235 5.59 30.11 13.42
N LEU A 236 6.30 29.19 12.73
CA LEU A 236 7.73 28.98 12.93
C LEU A 236 8.58 30.21 12.58
N GLN A 237 8.15 31.00 11.58
CA GLN A 237 8.80 32.27 11.21
C GLN A 237 8.87 33.27 12.37
N GLN A 238 7.91 33.21 13.30
CA GLN A 238 7.79 34.13 14.43
C GLN A 238 8.24 33.49 15.77
N ALA A 239 8.42 32.17 15.82
CA ALA A 239 8.66 31.42 17.06
C ALA A 239 10.09 31.58 17.65
N GLY A 240 11.05 32.05 16.83
CA GLY A 240 12.45 32.22 17.24
C GLY A 240 13.18 30.91 17.58
N GLY A 241 12.63 29.76 17.19
CA GLY A 241 13.22 28.43 17.31
C GLY A 241 12.17 27.32 17.13
N TYR A 242 12.60 26.07 17.25
CA TYR A 242 11.75 24.86 17.12
C TYR A 242 10.86 24.62 18.35
N ILE A 243 9.75 23.90 18.17
CA ILE A 243 8.75 23.66 19.22
C ILE A 243 9.16 22.47 20.10
N ASN A 244 9.71 21.43 19.49
CA ASN A 244 10.13 20.19 20.11
C ASN A 244 11.66 20.10 20.12
N ASN A 245 12.23 20.00 21.32
CA ASN A 245 13.66 19.80 21.51
C ASN A 245 13.97 18.35 21.92
N GLY A 246 13.96 17.44 20.94
CA GLY A 246 14.29 16.03 21.19
C GLY A 246 13.39 15.40 22.26
N GLY A 247 12.10 15.70 22.21
CA GLY A 247 11.07 15.21 23.13
C GLY A 247 10.81 16.11 24.34
N LEU A 248 11.32 17.35 24.38
CA LEU A 248 10.97 18.38 25.37
C LEU A 248 10.24 19.52 24.67
N LEU A 249 9.03 19.85 25.13
CA LEU A 249 8.19 20.89 24.53
C LEU A 249 8.57 22.29 25.03
N ASP A 250 8.66 23.25 24.11
CA ASP A 250 8.64 24.66 24.42
C ASP A 250 7.19 25.15 24.48
N MET A 251 6.71 25.37 25.71
CA MET A 251 5.30 25.71 25.96
C MET A 251 4.87 27.04 25.33
N LYS A 252 5.78 28.03 25.24
CA LYS A 252 5.47 29.32 24.59
C LYS A 252 5.26 29.14 23.10
N ARG A 253 6.15 28.41 22.44
CA ARG A 253 6.08 28.16 20.99
C ARG A 253 4.90 27.26 20.64
N LEU A 254 4.61 26.28 21.49
CA LEU A 254 3.44 25.41 21.35
C LEU A 254 2.14 26.22 21.43
N GLU A 255 2.03 27.16 22.37
CA GLU A 255 0.86 28.03 22.50
C GLU A 255 0.62 28.88 21.24
N MET A 256 1.68 29.29 20.52
CA MET A 256 1.54 30.00 19.25
C MET A 256 0.85 29.14 18.17
N ILE A 257 1.07 27.83 18.14
CA ILE A 257 0.37 26.91 17.24
C ILE A 257 -1.11 26.82 17.62
N PHE A 258 -1.42 26.66 18.90
CA PHE A 258 -2.82 26.57 19.36
C PHE A 258 -3.59 27.86 19.13
N LYS A 259 -2.93 29.03 19.26
CA LYS A 259 -3.56 30.31 18.95
C LYS A 259 -4.02 30.38 17.49
N GLU A 260 -3.15 29.99 16.55
CA GLU A 260 -3.48 29.95 15.12
C GLU A 260 -4.51 28.88 14.78
N LEU A 261 -4.47 27.71 15.43
CA LEU A 261 -5.51 26.69 15.29
C LEU A 261 -6.85 27.09 15.93
N GLY A 262 -6.83 27.97 16.93
CA GLY A 262 -8.04 28.49 17.56
C GLY A 262 -8.92 29.27 16.58
N ASP A 263 -8.31 29.97 15.63
CA ASP A 263 -9.03 30.67 14.57
C ASP A 263 -9.75 29.68 13.64
N PHE A 264 -9.09 28.56 13.33
CA PHE A 264 -9.71 27.47 12.58
C PHE A 264 -10.90 26.81 13.33
N GLU A 265 -10.79 26.63 14.66
CA GLU A 265 -11.90 26.11 15.48
C GLU A 265 -13.12 27.05 15.41
N ARG A 266 -12.90 28.37 15.41
CA ARG A 266 -13.96 29.38 15.25
C ARG A 266 -14.58 29.37 13.85
N ASP A 267 -13.77 29.21 12.81
CA ASP A 267 -14.23 29.12 11.42
C ASP A 267 -15.15 27.91 11.21
N ILE A 268 -14.75 26.75 11.75
CA ILE A 268 -15.58 25.54 11.71
C ILE A 268 -16.90 25.78 12.43
N PHE A 269 -16.86 26.30 13.66
CA PHE A 269 -18.08 26.57 14.42
C PHE A 269 -19.04 27.49 13.65
N THR A 270 -18.51 28.53 13.02
CA THR A 270 -19.30 29.47 12.21
C THR A 270 -19.93 28.75 11.02
N SER A 271 -19.16 27.94 10.29
CA SER A 271 -19.67 27.16 9.15
C SER A 271 -20.77 26.15 9.54
N GLU A 272 -20.60 25.42 10.64
CA GLU A 272 -21.60 24.48 11.14
C GLU A 272 -22.87 25.19 11.63
N SER A 273 -22.72 26.36 12.25
CA SER A 273 -23.83 27.20 12.66
C SER A 273 -24.64 27.70 11.47
N ASP A 274 -23.96 28.07 10.38
CA ASP A 274 -24.58 28.56 9.15
C ASP A 274 -25.24 27.44 8.35
N ASP A 275 -24.65 26.25 8.29
CA ASP A 275 -25.28 25.06 7.73
C ASP A 275 -26.53 24.68 8.52
N GLN A 276 -26.49 24.73 9.86
CA GLN A 276 -27.69 24.50 10.68
C GLN A 276 -28.78 25.56 10.46
N LYS A 277 -28.43 26.82 10.20
CA LYS A 277 -29.38 27.88 9.82
C LYS A 277 -29.93 27.68 8.41
N TRP A 278 -29.12 27.16 7.49
CA TRP A 278 -29.52 26.80 6.12
C TRP A 278 -30.48 25.60 6.12
N PHE A 279 -30.21 24.57 6.92
CA PHE A 279 -31.08 23.40 7.12
C PHE A 279 -32.36 23.75 7.91
N LYS A 280 -32.27 24.61 8.93
CA LYS A 280 -33.43 25.21 9.63
C LYS A 280 -33.94 26.41 8.84
N GLY A 281 -34.44 26.16 7.63
CA GLY A 281 -34.91 27.18 6.70
C GLY A 281 -35.83 28.22 7.36
N LYS A 282 -35.25 29.36 7.75
CA LYS A 282 -35.96 30.61 8.10
C LYS A 282 -35.03 31.83 8.26
N GLN A 283 -33.95 31.91 7.49
CA GLN A 283 -33.16 33.15 7.35
C GLN A 283 -32.90 33.59 5.91
N LYS A 284 -33.60 32.98 4.93
CA LYS A 284 -33.65 33.51 3.56
C LYS A 284 -34.43 34.82 3.44
N SER A 285 -35.29 35.15 4.40
CA SER A 285 -36.14 36.35 4.34
C SER A 285 -35.39 37.68 4.51
N HIS A 286 -34.23 37.70 5.20
CA HIS A 286 -33.55 38.96 5.53
C HIS A 286 -32.43 39.31 4.54
N LEU A 287 -31.64 38.32 4.12
CA LEU A 287 -30.66 38.50 3.05
C LEU A 287 -31.32 38.69 1.68
N GLU A 288 -32.45 38.01 1.38
CA GLU A 288 -33.24 38.32 0.17
C GLU A 288 -33.94 39.69 0.27
N GLN A 289 -34.19 40.24 1.47
CA GLN A 289 -34.66 41.62 1.64
C GLN A 289 -33.54 42.64 1.39
N ILE A 290 -32.32 42.36 1.83
CA ILE A 290 -31.15 43.22 1.58
C ILE A 290 -30.75 43.17 0.10
N GLU A 291 -30.78 42.00 -0.55
CA GLU A 291 -30.53 41.86 -1.99
C GLU A 291 -31.68 42.41 -2.86
N LYS A 292 -32.95 42.27 -2.45
CA LYS A 292 -34.07 42.95 -3.11
C LYS A 292 -33.99 44.48 -2.98
N ASN A 293 -33.49 44.99 -1.86
CA ASN A 293 -33.27 46.41 -1.68
C ASN A 293 -32.08 46.93 -2.51
N LYS A 294 -31.04 46.11 -2.74
CA LYS A 294 -29.95 46.45 -3.68
C LYS A 294 -30.36 46.34 -5.16
N ASN A 295 -31.27 45.44 -5.51
CA ASN A 295 -31.73 45.23 -6.90
C ASN A 295 -32.88 46.15 -7.35
N ASN A 296 -33.60 46.77 -6.42
CA ASN A 296 -34.43 47.93 -6.76
C ASN A 296 -33.50 49.14 -6.92
N LYS A 297 -33.37 49.67 -8.15
CA LYS A 297 -32.65 50.91 -8.47
C LYS A 297 -33.31 52.14 -7.82
N LYS A 298 -33.42 52.17 -6.50
CA LYS A 298 -33.84 53.33 -5.72
C LYS A 298 -32.56 54.02 -5.28
N LEU A 299 -32.44 55.30 -5.62
CA LEU A 299 -31.32 56.14 -5.21
C LEU A 299 -31.35 56.26 -3.67
N VAL A 300 -30.22 56.07 -3.00
CA VAL A 300 -30.05 56.16 -1.54
C VAL A 300 -28.96 57.17 -1.24
N LEU A 301 -29.16 58.04 -0.24
CA LEU A 301 -28.21 59.07 0.18
C LEU A 301 -27.77 58.83 1.63
N SER A 302 -26.54 59.16 1.99
CA SER A 302 -26.17 59.31 3.41
C SER A 302 -26.73 60.63 3.97
N PRO A 303 -26.85 60.80 5.31
CA PRO A 303 -27.27 62.07 5.92
C PRO A 303 -26.41 63.25 5.43
N ARG A 304 -25.08 63.05 5.35
CA ARG A 304 -24.14 64.06 4.86
C ARG A 304 -24.32 64.38 3.38
N GLN A 305 -24.62 63.38 2.54
CA GLN A 305 -24.93 63.59 1.11
C GLN A 305 -26.26 64.32 0.89
N LYS A 306 -27.24 64.10 1.76
CA LYS A 306 -28.49 64.86 1.74
C LYS A 306 -28.26 66.34 2.10
N ASP A 307 -27.44 66.61 3.11
CA ASP A 307 -27.08 67.99 3.47
C ASP A 307 -26.30 68.69 2.34
N ILE A 308 -25.36 67.98 1.70
CA ILE A 308 -24.67 68.45 0.49
C ILE A 308 -25.69 68.78 -0.63
N PHE A 309 -26.64 67.89 -0.88
CA PHE A 309 -27.65 68.07 -1.91
C PHE A 309 -28.53 69.30 -1.64
N GLU A 310 -28.98 69.51 -0.40
CA GLU A 310 -29.80 70.68 -0.06
C GLU A 310 -29.00 71.98 -0.21
N LYS A 311 -27.71 72.02 0.17
CA LYS A 311 -26.84 73.19 -0.07
C LYS A 311 -26.71 73.54 -1.56
N ILE A 312 -26.46 72.53 -2.40
CA ILE A 312 -26.32 72.74 -3.86
C ILE A 312 -27.68 73.11 -4.48
N LYS A 313 -28.78 72.55 -3.98
CA LYS A 313 -30.13 72.89 -4.41
C LYS A 313 -30.51 74.33 -4.03
N GLU A 314 -30.13 74.80 -2.84
CA GLU A 314 -30.29 76.20 -2.46
C GLU A 314 -29.47 77.12 -3.36
N LEU A 315 -28.19 76.82 -3.60
CA LEU A 315 -27.32 77.57 -4.52
C LEU A 315 -27.95 77.76 -5.91
N VAL A 316 -28.49 76.66 -6.48
CA VAL A 316 -29.13 76.67 -7.81
C VAL A 316 -30.48 77.40 -7.80
N LYS A 317 -31.25 77.33 -6.71
CA LYS A 317 -32.54 78.04 -6.60
C LYS A 317 -32.40 79.53 -6.32
N SER A 318 -31.39 79.92 -5.53
CA SER A 318 -31.12 81.33 -5.21
C SER A 318 -30.41 82.06 -6.35
N ARG A 319 -29.88 81.34 -7.36
CA ARG A 319 -29.09 81.87 -8.47
C ARG A 319 -27.94 82.75 -7.97
N SER A 320 -27.26 82.29 -6.92
CA SER A 320 -26.12 83.00 -6.35
C SER A 320 -24.90 82.79 -7.24
N ASP A 321 -24.21 83.88 -7.58
CA ASP A 321 -22.94 83.83 -8.31
C ASP A 321 -21.75 83.53 -7.37
N GLU A 322 -21.95 83.46 -6.04
CA GLU A 322 -20.88 83.08 -5.11
C GLU A 322 -20.67 81.55 -5.10
N PRO A 323 -19.43 81.06 -5.24
CA PRO A 323 -19.14 79.62 -5.25
C PRO A 323 -19.32 79.00 -3.85
N GLU A 324 -20.08 77.90 -3.77
CA GLU A 324 -20.24 77.12 -2.55
C GLU A 324 -18.98 76.25 -2.33
N HIS A 325 -18.36 76.38 -1.16
CA HIS A 325 -17.11 75.70 -0.81
C HIS A 325 -17.33 74.37 -0.10
N PHE A 326 -16.64 73.34 -0.57
CA PHE A 326 -16.56 72.03 0.07
C PHE A 326 -15.09 71.71 0.42
N PRO A 327 -14.74 71.67 1.71
CA PRO A 327 -13.38 71.41 2.17
C PRO A 327 -12.83 70.03 1.77
N SER A 328 -11.50 69.90 1.79
CA SER A 328 -10.77 68.69 1.42
C SER A 328 -11.00 67.49 2.36
N ASP A 329 -11.47 67.73 3.59
CA ASP A 329 -11.75 66.73 4.63
C ASP A 329 -12.99 65.85 4.35
N TYR A 330 -13.70 66.11 3.25
CA TYR A 330 -14.81 65.28 2.81
C TYR A 330 -14.30 63.91 2.32
N PRO A 331 -14.92 62.79 2.75
CA PRO A 331 -14.58 61.46 2.27
C PRO A 331 -14.61 61.35 0.74
N ALA A 332 -13.76 60.51 0.15
CA ALA A 332 -13.65 60.38 -1.30
C ALA A 332 -14.99 60.11 -1.99
N ARG A 333 -15.88 59.32 -1.36
CA ARG A 333 -17.24 59.02 -1.85
C ARG A 333 -18.13 60.27 -1.97
N ASP A 334 -18.02 61.21 -1.04
CA ASP A 334 -18.86 62.41 -1.00
C ASP A 334 -18.34 63.46 -1.99
N ARG A 335 -17.02 63.53 -2.20
CA ARG A 335 -16.42 64.36 -3.25
C ARG A 335 -16.85 63.90 -4.65
N VAL A 336 -16.87 62.58 -4.90
CA VAL A 336 -17.40 62.01 -6.15
C VAL A 336 -18.89 62.29 -6.30
N PHE A 337 -19.66 62.24 -5.20
CA PHE A 337 -21.08 62.58 -5.20
C PHE A 337 -21.31 64.05 -5.61
N ILE A 338 -20.57 65.00 -5.03
CA ILE A 338 -20.66 66.43 -5.39
C ILE A 338 -20.36 66.65 -6.86
N GLN A 339 -19.27 66.05 -7.38
CA GLN A 339 -18.88 66.19 -8.78
C GLN A 339 -19.93 65.63 -9.75
N ASN A 340 -20.51 64.48 -9.42
CA ASN A 340 -21.57 63.87 -10.23
C ASN A 340 -22.86 64.69 -10.17
N LEU A 341 -23.22 65.21 -9.00
CA LEU A 341 -24.42 66.04 -8.82
C LEU A 341 -24.27 67.39 -9.57
N ALA A 342 -23.11 68.03 -9.48
CA ALA A 342 -22.80 69.25 -10.25
C ALA A 342 -22.88 69.00 -11.77
N LYS A 343 -22.38 67.84 -12.22
CA LYS A 343 -22.47 67.43 -13.63
C LYS A 343 -23.90 67.13 -14.09
N GLU A 344 -24.72 66.45 -13.26
CA GLU A 344 -26.15 66.19 -13.56
C GLU A 344 -26.99 67.47 -13.57
N LEU A 345 -26.63 68.46 -12.74
CA LEU A 345 -27.29 69.77 -12.68
C LEU A 345 -26.76 70.79 -13.70
N HIS A 346 -25.70 70.43 -14.45
CA HIS A 346 -25.02 71.32 -15.40
C HIS A 346 -24.62 72.65 -14.74
N ILE A 347 -23.87 72.56 -13.64
CA ILE A 347 -23.27 73.71 -12.94
C ILE A 347 -21.75 73.57 -12.90
N GLN A 348 -21.04 74.69 -12.83
CA GLN A 348 -19.59 74.72 -12.95
C GLN A 348 -18.94 74.20 -11.65
N GLN A 349 -17.91 73.37 -11.80
CA GLN A 349 -17.09 72.89 -10.68
C GLN A 349 -15.64 73.34 -10.88
N LEU A 350 -15.03 73.84 -9.82
CA LEU A 350 -13.62 74.22 -9.76
C LEU A 350 -12.93 73.38 -8.67
N VAL A 351 -11.69 72.97 -8.92
CA VAL A 351 -10.87 72.27 -7.92
C VAL A 351 -9.60 73.10 -7.71
N GLU A 352 -9.43 73.61 -6.50
CA GLU A 352 -8.22 74.35 -6.11
C GLU A 352 -7.35 73.49 -5.20
N CYS A 353 -6.04 73.66 -5.32
CA CYS A 353 -5.04 73.01 -4.46
C CYS A 353 -4.32 74.11 -3.68
N ASP A 354 -4.17 73.94 -2.37
CA ASP A 354 -3.43 74.90 -1.55
C ASP A 354 -1.92 74.84 -1.87
N GLU A 355 -1.27 76.00 -1.99
CA GLU A 355 0.17 76.08 -2.25
C GLU A 355 0.96 75.55 -1.03
N GLY A 356 1.34 74.27 -1.07
CA GLY A 356 2.20 73.63 -0.07
C GLY A 356 1.64 72.33 0.55
N THR A 357 0.39 71.95 0.25
CA THR A 357 -0.21 70.66 0.64
C THR A 357 -0.84 69.97 -0.58
N GLU A 358 -1.00 68.63 -0.57
CA GLU A 358 -1.72 67.90 -1.64
C GLU A 358 -3.26 67.97 -1.49
N ASP A 359 -3.76 68.87 -0.62
CA ASP A 359 -5.18 68.96 -0.28
C ASP A 359 -5.97 69.67 -1.38
N LYS A 360 -7.00 68.98 -1.90
CA LYS A 360 -7.86 69.46 -2.99
C LYS A 360 -9.20 69.94 -2.44
N HIS A 361 -9.47 71.23 -2.59
CA HIS A 361 -10.74 71.85 -2.23
C HIS A 361 -11.67 71.88 -3.44
N LEU A 362 -12.96 71.64 -3.23
CA LEU A 362 -13.96 71.62 -4.30
C LEU A 362 -14.89 72.81 -4.16
N TYR A 363 -15.09 73.56 -5.25
CA TYR A 363 -16.00 74.68 -5.32
C TYR A 363 -17.05 74.42 -6.42
N VAL A 364 -18.30 74.72 -6.12
CA VAL A 364 -19.41 74.57 -7.07
C VAL A 364 -20.08 75.93 -7.23
N GLN A 365 -20.23 76.38 -8.47
CA GLN A 365 -20.77 77.70 -8.80
C GLN A 365 -21.88 77.58 -9.83
N TYR A 366 -22.91 78.41 -9.68
CA TYR A 366 -23.96 78.55 -10.69
C TYR A 366 -23.41 79.36 -11.87
N ASP A 367 -23.49 78.80 -13.08
CA ASP A 367 -23.07 79.50 -14.30
C ASP A 367 -24.31 80.15 -14.94
N SER A 368 -24.33 81.48 -15.00
CA SER A 368 -25.43 82.28 -15.54
C SER A 368 -25.30 82.53 -17.06
N GLU A 369 -24.17 82.18 -17.67
CA GLU A 369 -23.92 82.43 -19.10
C GLU A 369 -24.43 81.26 -19.98
N GLY A 370 -25.75 81.12 -20.08
CA GLY A 370 -26.34 80.16 -21.01
C GLY A 370 -27.85 79.91 -20.96
N GLU A 371 -28.68 80.80 -20.42
CA GLU A 371 -30.12 80.50 -20.23
C GLU A 371 -31.07 81.18 -21.22
N SER A 372 -31.57 80.42 -22.19
CA SER A 372 -32.93 80.60 -22.72
C SER A 372 -33.63 79.30 -23.14
N ASP A 373 -33.23 78.14 -22.60
CA ASP A 373 -33.88 76.85 -22.93
C ASP A 373 -34.69 76.32 -21.75
N ASP A 374 -36.03 76.36 -21.88
CA ASP A 374 -37.01 75.77 -20.93
C ASP A 374 -36.72 74.29 -20.63
N ASP A 375 -36.04 73.58 -21.55
CA ASP A 375 -35.63 72.18 -21.40
C ASP A 375 -34.55 71.96 -20.33
N MET A 376 -33.65 72.93 -20.08
CA MET A 376 -32.64 72.81 -19.02
C MET A 376 -33.26 72.97 -17.63
N ILE A 377 -34.20 73.90 -17.46
CA ILE A 377 -34.92 74.10 -16.21
C ILE A 377 -35.74 72.84 -15.87
N ALA A 378 -36.44 72.27 -16.86
CA ALA A 378 -37.18 71.02 -16.69
C ALA A 378 -36.26 69.83 -16.37
N THR A 379 -35.02 69.84 -16.87
CA THR A 379 -34.02 68.79 -16.58
C THR A 379 -33.51 68.92 -15.14
N ARG A 380 -33.11 70.11 -14.68
CA ARG A 380 -32.69 70.34 -13.29
C ARG A 380 -33.80 69.99 -12.28
N GLU A 381 -35.05 70.32 -12.58
CA GLU A 381 -36.20 69.99 -11.72
C GLU A 381 -36.44 68.47 -11.62
N LYS A 382 -36.18 67.70 -12.69
CA LYS A 382 -36.21 66.23 -12.65
C LYS A 382 -35.07 65.67 -11.79
N VAL A 383 -33.88 66.26 -11.85
CA VAL A 383 -32.75 65.88 -10.99
C VAL A 383 -33.09 66.16 -9.53
N PHE A 384 -33.63 67.33 -9.18
CA PHE A 384 -34.05 67.61 -7.79
C PHE A 384 -35.07 66.61 -7.27
N ARG A 385 -36.11 66.30 -8.04
CA ARG A 385 -37.11 65.29 -7.65
C ARG A 385 -36.54 63.88 -7.50
N LYS A 386 -35.47 63.55 -8.23
CA LYS A 386 -34.77 62.25 -8.15
C LYS A 386 -34.05 62.12 -6.80
N TYR A 387 -33.30 63.15 -6.38
CA TYR A 387 -32.55 63.13 -5.11
C TYR A 387 -33.43 63.44 -3.88
N GLU A 388 -34.49 64.25 -3.99
CA GLU A 388 -35.46 64.47 -2.90
C GLU A 388 -36.22 63.21 -2.49
N LYS A 389 -36.46 62.30 -3.45
CA LYS A 389 -37.13 61.02 -3.21
C LYS A 389 -36.17 59.89 -2.84
N ALA A 390 -34.87 60.18 -2.71
CA ALA A 390 -33.89 59.19 -2.31
C ALA A 390 -34.03 58.87 -0.81
N ASP A 391 -33.98 57.59 -0.47
CA ASP A 391 -34.07 57.16 0.94
C ASP A 391 -32.73 57.49 1.64
N VAL A 392 -32.76 57.94 2.90
CA VAL A 392 -31.55 58.26 3.67
C VAL A 392 -31.19 57.11 4.60
N ILE A 393 -29.96 56.61 4.54
CA ILE A 393 -29.47 55.52 5.40
C ILE A 393 -28.21 55.98 6.15
N GLU A 394 -28.16 55.77 7.46
CA GLU A 394 -26.99 56.07 8.30
C GLU A 394 -25.84 55.08 7.99
N ASP A 395 -24.64 55.59 7.73
CA ASP A 395 -23.46 54.80 7.36
C ASP A 395 -22.77 54.12 8.56
N ASP A 396 -23.18 54.42 9.80
CA ASP A 396 -22.60 53.83 11.02
C ASP A 396 -23.06 52.38 11.29
N ASP A 397 -23.98 51.85 10.48
CA ASP A 397 -24.60 50.55 10.74
C ASP A 397 -23.78 49.35 10.24
N ALA A 398 -22.84 49.49 9.30
CA ALA A 398 -22.14 48.31 8.74
C ALA A 398 -21.07 47.74 9.70
N GLU A 399 -20.09 48.55 10.11
CA GLU A 399 -19.02 48.11 11.02
C GLU A 399 -19.56 47.80 12.42
N ALA A 400 -20.49 48.61 12.93
CA ALA A 400 -21.12 48.36 14.23
C ALA A 400 -22.00 47.09 14.21
N PHE A 401 -22.64 46.77 13.07
CA PHE A 401 -23.38 45.51 12.91
C PHE A 401 -22.44 44.31 12.80
N GLU A 402 -21.34 44.43 12.05
CA GLU A 402 -20.32 43.36 11.96
C GLU A 402 -19.66 43.08 13.31
N GLU A 403 -19.36 44.11 14.10
CA GLU A 403 -18.84 43.96 15.47
C GLU A 403 -19.88 43.33 16.40
N LYS A 404 -21.16 43.74 16.33
CA LYS A 404 -22.26 43.11 17.09
C LYS A 404 -22.49 41.65 16.71
N GLU A 405 -22.45 41.31 15.42
CA GLU A 405 -22.56 39.92 14.96
C GLU A 405 -21.33 39.09 15.38
N ARG A 406 -20.11 39.66 15.34
CA ARG A 406 -18.90 39.01 15.88
C ARG A 406 -19.04 38.72 17.37
N GLN A 407 -19.46 39.69 18.18
CA GLN A 407 -19.68 39.51 19.63
C GLN A 407 -20.77 38.46 19.92
N LYS A 408 -21.85 38.46 19.14
CA LYS A 408 -22.93 37.47 19.27
C LYS A 408 -22.46 36.07 18.87
N ASN A 409 -21.64 35.94 17.84
CA ASN A 409 -21.06 34.65 17.44
C ASN A 409 -20.07 34.14 18.48
N GLU A 410 -19.26 35.02 19.07
CA GLU A 410 -18.35 34.66 20.16
C GLU A 410 -19.12 34.19 21.41
N LEU A 411 -20.20 34.87 21.79
CA LEU A 411 -21.04 34.43 22.92
C LEU A 411 -21.65 33.04 22.68
N LYS A 412 -22.13 32.77 21.45
CA LYS A 412 -22.64 31.44 21.07
C LYS A 412 -21.53 30.38 21.06
N PHE A 413 -20.33 30.75 20.64
CA PHE A 413 -19.17 29.87 20.66
C PHE A 413 -18.84 29.46 22.09
N ILE A 414 -18.82 30.42 23.03
CA ILE A 414 -18.63 30.16 24.45
C ILE A 414 -19.75 29.26 25.00
N GLU A 415 -21.01 29.53 24.67
CA GLU A 415 -22.14 28.68 25.10
C GLU A 415 -22.00 27.23 24.57
N CYS A 416 -21.58 27.06 23.32
CA CYS A 416 -21.29 25.76 22.74
C CYS A 416 -20.18 25.01 23.50
N LYS A 417 -19.13 25.72 23.92
CA LYS A 417 -18.06 25.16 24.75
C LYS A 417 -18.58 24.73 26.12
N LYS A 418 -19.37 25.57 26.79
CA LYS A 418 -20.02 25.22 28.07
C LYS A 418 -20.83 23.94 27.94
N ASP A 419 -21.62 23.84 26.87
CA ASP A 419 -22.42 22.66 26.54
C ASP A 419 -21.56 21.42 26.29
N TYR A 420 -20.45 21.56 25.57
CA TYR A 420 -19.50 20.49 25.29
C TYR A 420 -18.93 19.89 26.58
N TYR A 421 -18.36 20.73 27.45
CA TYR A 421 -17.75 20.27 28.71
C TYR A 421 -18.79 19.67 29.67
N LYS A 422 -19.97 20.29 29.78
CA LYS A 422 -21.04 19.79 30.63
C LYS A 422 -21.61 18.46 30.16
N LYS A 423 -21.89 18.30 28.86
CA LYS A 423 -22.50 17.08 28.31
C LYS A 423 -21.52 15.92 28.19
N LYS A 424 -20.27 16.17 27.78
CA LYS A 424 -19.29 15.11 27.48
C LYS A 424 -18.46 14.71 28.71
N MET A 425 -18.12 15.66 29.57
CA MET A 425 -17.19 15.44 30.69
C MET A 425 -17.79 15.73 32.05
N ASN A 426 -19.03 16.25 32.12
CA ASN A 426 -19.67 16.72 33.35
C ASN A 426 -18.81 17.75 34.12
N ILE A 427 -18.09 18.60 33.37
CA ILE A 427 -17.24 19.69 33.90
C ILE A 427 -18.00 21.01 33.83
N ASP A 428 -17.89 21.81 34.89
CA ASP A 428 -18.38 23.19 34.89
C ASP A 428 -17.32 24.14 34.31
N TYR A 429 -17.61 24.70 33.14
CA TYR A 429 -16.69 25.59 32.43
C TYR A 429 -16.42 26.89 33.20
N ASP A 430 -17.36 27.34 34.03
CA ASP A 430 -17.18 28.56 34.84
C ASP A 430 -16.32 28.31 36.09
N ASN A 431 -15.89 27.06 36.34
CA ASN A 431 -14.94 26.69 37.40
C ASN A 431 -13.50 26.55 36.84
N PRO A 432 -12.61 27.52 37.09
CA PRO A 432 -11.26 27.51 36.56
C PRO A 432 -10.43 26.30 37.00
N GLU A 433 -10.61 25.78 38.22
CA GLU A 433 -9.83 24.65 38.73
C GLU A 433 -10.12 23.35 37.95
N GLN A 434 -11.37 23.14 37.55
CA GLN A 434 -11.75 21.94 36.78
C GLN A 434 -11.20 21.99 35.36
N ILE A 435 -11.24 23.17 34.72
CA ILE A 435 -10.69 23.40 33.38
C ILE A 435 -9.16 23.35 33.41
N ASP A 436 -8.51 23.96 34.40
CA ASP A 436 -7.05 23.90 34.55
C ASP A 436 -6.56 22.47 34.76
N LYS A 437 -7.29 21.64 35.53
CA LYS A 437 -6.96 20.22 35.70
C LYS A 437 -7.05 19.45 34.36
N LEU A 438 -8.07 19.73 33.55
CA LEU A 438 -8.23 19.12 32.22
C LEU A 438 -7.08 19.53 31.29
N ILE A 439 -6.79 20.82 31.18
CA ILE A 439 -5.71 21.36 30.33
C ILE A 439 -4.36 20.82 30.80
N GLY A 440 -4.08 20.88 32.11
CA GLY A 440 -2.84 20.37 32.69
C GLY A 440 -2.62 18.89 32.38
N SER A 441 -3.67 18.07 32.52
CA SER A 441 -3.62 16.63 32.18
C SER A 441 -3.36 16.39 30.69
N TYR A 442 -3.90 17.25 29.81
CA TYR A 442 -3.72 17.12 28.36
C TYR A 442 -2.29 17.48 27.93
N VAL A 443 -1.74 18.58 28.45
CA VAL A 443 -0.36 19.01 28.15
C VAL A 443 0.65 18.04 28.77
N GLU A 444 0.40 17.56 29.98
CA GLU A 444 1.16 16.45 30.57
C GLU A 444 1.13 15.22 29.65
N GLY A 445 -0.03 14.88 29.09
CA GLY A 445 -0.13 13.78 28.12
C GLY A 445 0.66 13.98 26.85
N LEU A 446 0.66 15.18 26.26
CA LEU A 446 1.52 15.49 25.11
C LEU A 446 3.01 15.27 25.43
N GLN A 447 3.44 15.75 26.60
CA GLN A 447 4.82 15.60 27.05
C GLN A 447 5.16 14.12 27.36
N TRP A 448 4.22 13.36 27.92
CA TRP A 448 4.37 11.92 28.16
C TRP A 448 4.55 11.15 26.85
N VAL A 449 3.71 11.42 25.85
CA VAL A 449 3.79 10.76 24.53
C VAL A 449 5.13 11.05 23.86
N LEU A 450 5.59 12.31 23.87
CA LEU A 450 6.91 12.63 23.33
C LEU A 450 8.03 11.91 24.09
N HIS A 451 8.00 11.85 25.42
CA HIS A 451 8.98 11.05 26.14
C HIS A 451 8.91 9.57 25.78
N TYR A 452 7.71 9.02 25.60
CA TYR A 452 7.54 7.62 25.22
C TYR A 452 8.20 7.28 23.86
N TYR A 453 8.14 8.21 22.91
CA TYR A 453 8.72 8.05 21.58
C TYR A 453 10.24 8.31 21.60
N TYR A 454 10.71 9.39 22.24
CA TYR A 454 12.13 9.81 22.24
C TYR A 454 13.01 9.11 23.27
N ASN A 455 12.50 8.90 24.48
CA ASN A 455 13.29 8.45 25.64
C ASN A 455 12.86 7.06 26.13
N GLY A 456 11.66 6.59 25.78
CA GLY A 456 11.03 5.41 26.36
C GLY A 456 10.01 5.78 27.44
N VAL A 457 9.44 4.78 28.14
CA VAL A 457 8.35 4.99 29.10
C VAL A 457 8.75 6.00 30.18
N ALA A 458 8.06 7.14 30.24
CA ALA A 458 8.26 8.14 31.29
C ALA A 458 7.57 7.76 32.61
N SER A 459 6.39 7.13 32.50
CA SER A 459 5.62 6.62 33.64
C SER A 459 4.75 5.45 33.21
N TRP A 460 4.83 4.34 33.94
CA TRP A 460 3.97 3.17 33.75
C TRP A 460 2.55 3.40 34.29
N GLY A 461 2.42 4.22 35.34
CA GLY A 461 1.15 4.46 36.04
C GLY A 461 0.36 5.68 35.56
N TRP A 462 0.97 6.57 34.77
CA TRP A 462 0.29 7.74 34.21
C TRP A 462 -0.73 7.35 33.13
N PHE A 463 -1.86 8.07 33.08
CA PHE A 463 -2.85 8.00 32.03
C PHE A 463 -3.66 9.30 31.97
N TYR A 464 -4.26 9.58 30.81
CA TYR A 464 -5.18 10.72 30.66
C TYR A 464 -6.57 10.40 31.25
N PRO A 465 -7.05 11.13 32.29
CA PRO A 465 -8.21 10.72 33.09
C PRO A 465 -9.57 11.18 32.54
N TYR A 466 -9.65 11.49 31.24
CA TYR A 466 -10.88 11.92 30.57
C TYR A 466 -11.06 11.18 29.23
N HIS A 467 -12.30 10.95 28.80
CA HIS A 467 -12.56 10.31 27.50
C HIS A 467 -12.43 11.27 26.30
N TYR A 468 -12.40 12.58 26.56
CA TYR A 468 -12.42 13.63 25.54
C TYR A 468 -11.30 14.66 25.80
N SER A 469 -10.84 15.36 24.75
CA SER A 469 -9.82 16.41 24.84
C SER A 469 -10.44 17.78 25.17
N PRO A 470 -9.65 18.75 25.66
CA PRO A 470 -10.09 20.15 25.69
C PRO A 470 -10.32 20.70 24.27
N LYS A 471 -11.03 21.83 24.19
CA LYS A 471 -11.17 22.66 22.98
C LYS A 471 -9.88 23.41 22.72
N ILE A 472 -9.55 23.64 21.45
CA ILE A 472 -8.26 24.22 21.04
C ILE A 472 -8.09 25.62 21.61
N THR A 473 -9.16 26.43 21.54
CA THR A 473 -9.17 27.80 22.06
C THR A 473 -8.90 27.93 23.57
N ASP A 474 -9.04 26.85 24.34
CA ASP A 474 -8.76 26.82 25.79
C ASP A 474 -7.29 26.47 26.12
N LEU A 475 -6.49 26.04 25.15
CA LEU A 475 -5.08 25.67 25.34
C LEU A 475 -4.16 26.89 25.35
N GLN A 476 -4.33 27.76 26.35
CA GLN A 476 -3.56 28.99 26.55
C GLN A 476 -2.85 29.00 27.92
N GLY A 477 -1.82 29.82 28.09
CA GLY A 477 -1.06 30.03 29.32
C GLY A 477 -0.27 28.81 29.78
N LEU A 478 0.25 28.00 28.85
CA LEU A 478 0.70 26.63 29.12
C LEU A 478 1.90 26.54 30.08
N GLU A 479 2.69 27.61 30.23
CA GLU A 479 3.85 27.65 31.12
C GLU A 479 3.51 27.48 32.61
N ARG A 480 2.24 27.65 33.00
CA ARG A 480 1.82 27.52 34.40
C ARG A 480 1.88 26.08 34.93
N PHE A 481 1.99 25.08 34.04
CA PHE A 481 1.99 23.68 34.41
C PHE A 481 3.42 23.12 34.53
N ASP A 482 3.80 22.69 35.74
CA ASP A 482 5.05 21.98 36.00
C ASP A 482 4.85 20.46 35.81
N ILE A 483 5.49 19.90 34.78
CA ILE A 483 5.29 18.50 34.37
C ILE A 483 6.42 17.63 34.89
N LYS A 484 6.09 16.65 35.74
CA LYS A 484 7.04 15.69 36.32
C LYS A 484 6.43 14.29 36.33
N PHE A 485 7.17 13.32 35.84
CA PHE A 485 6.76 11.92 35.80
C PHE A 485 7.53 11.07 36.81
N GLU A 486 6.80 10.19 37.48
CA GLU A 486 7.38 9.08 38.24
C GLU A 486 7.30 7.80 37.41
N LEU A 487 8.43 7.11 37.24
CA LEU A 487 8.50 5.93 36.37
C LEU A 487 7.53 4.83 36.81
N GLY A 488 7.39 4.58 38.11
CA GLY A 488 6.55 3.50 38.64
C GLY A 488 7.02 2.12 38.20
N LYS A 489 6.10 1.14 38.17
CA LYS A 489 6.34 -0.23 37.71
C LYS A 489 5.23 -0.66 36.73
N PRO A 490 5.54 -1.53 35.75
CA PRO A 490 4.50 -2.15 34.94
C PRO A 490 3.60 -3.04 35.80
N PHE A 491 2.34 -3.17 35.39
CA PHE A 491 1.45 -4.20 35.92
C PHE A 491 2.02 -5.62 35.70
N LYS A 492 1.63 -6.57 36.54
CA LYS A 492 1.79 -8.00 36.21
C LYS A 492 0.81 -8.40 35.11
N PRO A 493 1.07 -9.50 34.37
CA PRO A 493 0.19 -9.96 33.31
C PRO A 493 -1.29 -10.13 33.73
N PHE A 494 -1.58 -10.71 34.91
CA PHE A 494 -2.96 -10.89 35.36
C PHE A 494 -3.62 -9.59 35.79
N GLU A 495 -2.85 -8.67 36.38
CA GLU A 495 -3.32 -7.33 36.72
C GLU A 495 -3.73 -6.58 35.44
N GLN A 496 -2.92 -6.64 34.37
CA GLN A 496 -3.31 -6.08 33.08
C GLN A 496 -4.54 -6.79 32.49
N LEU A 497 -4.60 -8.13 32.52
CA LEU A 497 -5.75 -8.85 31.96
C LEU A 497 -7.06 -8.43 32.62
N MET A 498 -7.07 -8.33 33.95
CA MET A 498 -8.22 -7.82 34.70
C MET A 498 -8.47 -6.34 34.39
N GLY A 499 -7.42 -5.59 34.09
CA GLY A 499 -7.46 -4.21 33.64
C GLY A 499 -8.09 -3.98 32.26
N VAL A 500 -8.05 -4.97 31.34
CA VAL A 500 -8.45 -4.78 29.94
C VAL A 500 -9.59 -5.66 29.45
N LEU A 501 -9.78 -6.84 30.05
CA LEU A 501 -10.77 -7.80 29.56
C LEU A 501 -12.18 -7.49 30.06
N PRO A 502 -13.21 -7.65 29.21
CA PRO A 502 -14.61 -7.64 29.63
C PRO A 502 -15.03 -8.99 30.23
N GLU A 503 -16.16 -9.00 30.94
CA GLU A 503 -16.75 -10.21 31.53
C GLU A 503 -16.97 -11.33 30.49
N GLY A 504 -17.34 -10.97 29.25
CA GLY A 504 -17.56 -11.91 28.14
C GLY A 504 -16.33 -12.77 27.79
N SER A 505 -15.13 -12.32 28.15
CA SER A 505 -13.87 -13.03 27.92
C SER A 505 -13.23 -13.56 29.21
N LYS A 506 -13.99 -13.68 30.32
CA LYS A 506 -13.47 -14.13 31.62
C LYS A 506 -12.81 -15.52 31.58
N HIS A 507 -13.22 -16.40 30.67
CA HIS A 507 -12.66 -17.75 30.51
C HIS A 507 -11.15 -17.76 30.18
N LEU A 508 -10.58 -16.60 29.78
CA LEU A 508 -9.14 -16.42 29.53
C LEU A 508 -8.31 -16.20 30.81
N LEU A 509 -8.97 -15.99 31.95
CA LEU A 509 -8.34 -15.73 33.25
C LEU A 509 -8.29 -16.99 34.13
N PRO A 510 -7.40 -17.04 35.13
CA PRO A 510 -7.47 -18.03 36.22
C PRO A 510 -8.84 -18.04 36.91
N LEU A 511 -9.32 -19.23 37.27
CA LEU A 511 -10.63 -19.41 37.92
C LEU A 511 -10.87 -18.47 39.13
N PRO A 512 -9.91 -18.26 40.06
CA PRO A 512 -10.11 -17.34 41.19
C PRO A 512 -10.38 -15.89 40.79
N HIS A 513 -9.83 -15.43 39.65
CA HIS A 513 -10.02 -14.07 39.16
C HIS A 513 -11.32 -13.90 38.37
N GLN A 514 -11.84 -14.97 37.76
CA GLN A 514 -13.12 -14.93 37.04
C GLN A 514 -14.27 -14.52 37.96
N VAL A 515 -14.25 -14.99 39.22
CA VAL A 515 -15.28 -14.69 40.22
C VAL A 515 -15.35 -13.18 40.50
N LEU A 516 -14.22 -12.48 40.52
CA LEU A 516 -14.15 -11.04 40.76
C LEU A 516 -14.87 -10.20 39.68
N MET A 517 -15.04 -10.74 38.46
CA MET A 517 -15.77 -10.07 37.38
C MET A 517 -17.29 -10.28 37.45
N THR A 518 -17.76 -11.26 38.22
CA THR A 518 -19.17 -11.69 38.20
C THR A 518 -19.88 -11.62 39.53
N ASP A 519 -19.14 -11.73 40.64
CA ASP A 519 -19.73 -11.68 41.97
C ASP A 519 -20.25 -10.26 42.25
N PRO A 520 -21.56 -10.08 42.53
CA PRO A 520 -22.12 -8.79 42.90
C PRO A 520 -21.47 -8.16 44.14
N ASN A 521 -20.83 -8.97 45.01
CA ASN A 521 -20.12 -8.50 46.19
C ASN A 521 -18.63 -8.20 45.91
N SER A 522 -18.16 -8.37 44.68
CA SER A 522 -16.78 -8.08 44.32
C SER A 522 -16.48 -6.59 44.54
N PRO A 523 -15.33 -6.25 45.16
CA PRO A 523 -14.94 -4.87 45.40
C PRO A 523 -14.65 -4.08 44.11
N ILE A 524 -14.67 -4.74 42.95
CA ILE A 524 -14.35 -4.17 41.63
C ILE A 524 -15.42 -4.50 40.57
N ILE A 525 -16.63 -4.89 40.98
CA ILE A 525 -17.72 -5.22 40.04
C ILE A 525 -18.11 -4.04 39.14
N ASP A 526 -17.96 -2.81 39.65
CA ASP A 526 -18.20 -1.56 38.92
C ASP A 526 -17.28 -1.38 37.70
N PHE A 527 -16.16 -2.10 37.63
CA PHE A 527 -15.26 -2.05 36.47
C PHE A 527 -15.76 -2.85 35.27
N TYR A 528 -16.79 -3.69 35.41
CA TYR A 528 -17.24 -4.61 34.37
C TYR A 528 -18.71 -4.38 34.00
N PRO A 529 -19.06 -3.20 33.42
CA PRO A 529 -20.43 -2.95 33.00
C PRO A 529 -20.84 -3.89 31.84
N THR A 530 -22.05 -4.43 31.93
CA THR A 530 -22.65 -5.27 30.87
C THR A 530 -23.17 -4.44 29.70
N GLU A 531 -23.66 -3.24 29.99
CA GLU A 531 -24.11 -2.24 29.01
C GLU A 531 -23.30 -0.94 29.16
N PHE A 532 -22.90 -0.37 28.03
CA PHE A 532 -22.12 0.87 27.98
C PHE A 532 -22.40 1.63 26.68
N ASP A 533 -22.24 2.96 26.76
CA ASP A 533 -22.53 3.88 25.67
C ASP A 533 -21.35 3.98 24.69
N LEU A 534 -21.71 4.13 23.41
CA LEU A 534 -20.80 4.39 22.31
C LEU A 534 -21.10 5.78 21.76
N ASP A 535 -20.18 6.72 21.93
CA ASP A 535 -20.32 8.08 21.41
C ASP A 535 -19.50 8.24 20.13
N MET A 536 -20.18 8.53 19.02
CA MET A 536 -19.52 8.73 17.72
C MET A 536 -18.66 9.98 17.70
N ASN A 537 -18.95 11.00 18.52
CA ASN A 537 -18.18 12.26 18.61
C ASN A 537 -17.73 12.85 17.25
N GLY A 538 -18.63 12.87 16.26
CA GLY A 538 -18.35 13.39 14.91
C GLY A 538 -17.63 12.42 13.96
N LYS A 539 -17.24 11.23 14.43
CA LYS A 539 -16.61 10.18 13.62
C LYS A 539 -17.61 9.52 12.69
N LYS A 540 -17.15 9.13 11.51
CA LYS A 540 -17.97 8.51 10.45
C LYS A 540 -18.07 6.99 10.60
N GLN A 541 -17.08 6.38 11.25
CA GLN A 541 -16.95 4.94 11.36
C GLN A 541 -17.22 4.50 12.78
N ASP A 542 -18.06 3.47 12.93
CA ASP A 542 -18.44 3.00 14.26
C ASP A 542 -17.20 2.63 15.07
N TRP A 543 -16.17 2.03 14.46
CA TRP A 543 -14.94 1.58 15.13
C TRP A 543 -14.13 2.71 15.79
N GLU A 544 -14.37 3.95 15.41
CA GLU A 544 -13.74 5.15 15.99
C GLU A 544 -14.54 5.75 17.15
N ALA A 545 -15.72 5.21 17.46
CA ALA A 545 -16.56 5.69 18.55
C ALA A 545 -15.86 5.56 19.92
N VAL A 546 -16.06 6.57 20.76
CA VAL A 546 -15.58 6.61 22.14
C VAL A 546 -16.38 5.60 22.97
N VAL A 547 -15.67 4.71 23.65
CA VAL A 547 -16.25 3.68 24.52
C VAL A 547 -16.30 4.23 25.95
N ASN A 548 -17.49 4.65 26.39
CA ASN A 548 -17.68 5.27 27.70
C ASN A 548 -17.78 4.18 28.78
N ILE A 549 -16.64 3.79 29.35
CA ILE A 549 -16.53 2.84 30.47
C ILE A 549 -15.77 3.47 31.66
N PRO A 550 -16.07 3.08 32.91
CA PRO A 550 -15.42 3.65 34.10
C PRO A 550 -13.93 3.37 34.11
N PHE A 551 -13.07 4.35 34.37
CA PHE A 551 -11.62 4.13 34.51
C PHE A 551 -11.29 3.25 35.72
N ILE A 552 -10.29 2.39 35.59
CA ILE A 552 -9.89 1.47 36.67
C ILE A 552 -9.05 2.20 37.70
N ASP A 553 -9.41 2.02 38.96
CA ASP A 553 -8.58 2.36 40.11
C ASP A 553 -7.54 1.25 40.30
N GLN A 554 -6.26 1.62 40.15
CA GLN A 554 -5.13 0.70 40.19
C GLN A 554 -4.99 0.01 41.55
N ASP A 555 -5.12 0.75 42.64
CA ASP A 555 -4.87 0.23 43.98
C ASP A 555 -6.01 -0.70 44.42
N ARG A 556 -7.27 -0.35 44.09
CA ARG A 556 -8.43 -1.23 44.30
C ARG A 556 -8.30 -2.54 43.53
N LEU A 557 -7.84 -2.48 42.29
CA LEU A 557 -7.65 -3.67 41.45
C LEU A 557 -6.57 -4.60 42.02
N ILE A 558 -5.40 -4.05 42.34
CA ILE A 558 -4.27 -4.85 42.87
C ILE A 558 -4.66 -5.48 44.21
N ALA A 559 -5.28 -4.72 45.11
CA ALA A 559 -5.74 -5.25 46.41
C ALA A 559 -6.73 -6.42 46.28
N ALA A 560 -7.64 -6.36 45.29
CA ALA A 560 -8.57 -7.45 45.01
C ALA A 560 -7.86 -8.70 44.48
N LEU A 561 -6.84 -8.55 43.64
CA LEU A 561 -6.07 -9.67 43.09
C LEU A 561 -5.15 -10.31 44.13
N ASP A 562 -4.46 -9.49 44.92
CA ASP A 562 -3.58 -9.96 46.00
C ASP A 562 -4.33 -10.82 47.02
N SER A 563 -5.62 -10.54 47.25
CA SER A 563 -6.47 -11.36 48.13
C SER A 563 -6.66 -12.80 47.63
N ASN A 564 -6.58 -13.02 46.31
CA ASN A 564 -6.78 -14.32 45.65
C ASN A 564 -5.49 -14.99 45.17
N GLU A 565 -4.32 -14.35 45.31
CA GLU A 565 -3.03 -14.84 44.79
C GLU A 565 -2.66 -16.25 45.31
N HIS A 566 -3.04 -16.56 46.56
CA HIS A 566 -2.79 -17.86 47.20
C HIS A 566 -3.61 -19.02 46.60
N LEU A 567 -4.67 -18.71 45.84
CA LEU A 567 -5.53 -19.69 45.17
C LEU A 567 -5.02 -20.08 43.77
N LEU A 568 -3.98 -19.40 43.27
CA LEU A 568 -3.38 -19.67 41.96
C LEU A 568 -2.54 -20.95 41.99
N THR A 569 -2.58 -21.69 40.88
CA THR A 569 -1.67 -22.82 40.64
C THR A 569 -0.22 -22.34 40.41
N GLU A 570 0.76 -23.22 40.57
CA GLU A 570 2.16 -22.86 40.33
C GLU A 570 2.43 -22.49 38.86
N GLU A 571 1.75 -23.11 37.91
CA GLU A 571 1.82 -22.74 36.48
C GLU A 571 1.27 -21.33 36.24
N GLU A 572 0.15 -20.97 36.88
CA GLU A 572 -0.43 -19.63 36.80
C GLU A 572 0.46 -18.58 37.46
N LYS A 573 1.09 -18.89 38.60
CA LYS A 573 2.07 -18.01 39.24
C LYS A 573 3.28 -17.77 38.35
N GLU A 574 3.78 -18.79 37.66
CA GLU A 574 4.87 -18.63 36.69
C GLU A 574 4.46 -17.76 35.50
N ARG A 575 3.24 -17.98 34.98
CA ARG A 575 2.66 -17.17 33.89
C ARG A 575 2.45 -15.69 34.28
N ASN A 576 2.28 -15.41 35.57
CA ASN A 576 2.12 -14.05 36.11
C ASN A 576 3.45 -13.32 36.37
N LYS A 577 4.61 -13.92 36.05
CA LYS A 577 5.92 -13.28 36.20
C LYS A 577 6.32 -12.48 34.96
N ILE A 578 7.17 -11.47 35.19
CA ILE A 578 7.86 -10.74 34.14
C ILE A 578 9.07 -11.56 33.67
N GLY A 579 9.18 -11.78 32.37
CA GLY A 579 10.26 -12.52 31.73
C GLY A 579 11.37 -11.62 31.15
N LYS A 580 12.24 -12.24 30.35
CA LYS A 580 13.40 -11.58 29.72
C LYS A 580 13.41 -11.86 28.21
N SER A 581 14.06 -10.98 27.47
CA SER A 581 14.34 -11.20 26.04
C SER A 581 15.38 -12.30 25.87
N LEU A 582 15.30 -13.04 24.76
CA LEU A 582 16.21 -14.15 24.44
C LEU A 582 16.95 -13.89 23.15
N GLN A 583 18.24 -14.22 23.11
CA GLN A 583 19.08 -14.24 21.93
C GLN A 583 19.30 -15.69 21.48
N PHE A 584 19.26 -15.90 20.18
CA PHE A 584 19.48 -17.17 19.50
C PHE A 584 20.64 -17.00 18.51
N THR A 585 21.60 -17.90 18.56
CA THR A 585 22.77 -17.91 17.67
C THR A 585 23.10 -19.33 17.26
N TYR A 586 23.52 -19.51 16.02
CA TYR A 586 24.09 -20.78 15.58
C TYR A 586 25.43 -21.03 16.27
N ASP A 587 25.62 -22.25 16.76
CA ASP A 587 26.84 -22.70 17.43
C ASP A 587 27.25 -24.07 16.87
N PRO A 588 28.30 -24.12 16.03
CA PRO A 588 28.78 -25.37 15.45
C PRO A 588 29.41 -26.31 16.49
N ASP A 589 29.84 -25.79 17.65
CA ASP A 589 30.53 -26.55 18.70
C ASP A 589 29.55 -27.16 19.72
N LEU A 590 28.24 -26.89 19.58
CA LEU A 590 27.22 -27.55 20.40
C LEU A 590 27.27 -29.07 20.15
N GLU A 591 27.10 -29.87 21.21
CA GLU A 591 27.18 -31.33 21.11
C GLU A 591 26.32 -31.85 19.96
N GLU A 592 26.91 -32.65 19.05
CA GLU A 592 26.19 -33.18 17.89
C GLU A 592 24.89 -33.89 18.30
N ASN A 593 24.79 -34.46 19.49
CA ASN A 593 23.58 -35.17 19.96
C ASN A 593 22.56 -34.30 20.72
N HIS A 594 22.69 -32.97 20.72
CA HIS A 594 21.71 -32.11 21.37
C HIS A 594 20.37 -32.15 20.62
N THR A 595 19.30 -32.58 21.30
CA THR A 595 17.93 -32.61 20.75
C THR A 595 17.08 -31.56 21.45
N TYR A 596 16.38 -30.73 20.66
CA TYR A 596 15.42 -29.76 21.19
C TYR A 596 13.99 -30.27 21.00
N SER A 597 13.26 -30.44 22.11
CA SER A 597 11.92 -31.04 22.11
C SER A 597 10.88 -30.19 21.39
N SER A 598 9.95 -30.86 20.72
CA SER A 598 8.81 -30.25 20.06
C SER A 598 7.85 -29.60 21.06
N SER A 599 7.41 -28.38 20.74
CA SER A 599 6.34 -27.68 21.46
C SER A 599 4.95 -28.29 21.22
N LEU A 600 4.78 -29.11 20.17
CA LEU A 600 3.55 -29.83 19.85
C LEU A 600 3.88 -31.28 19.45
N PRO A 601 4.17 -32.17 20.42
CA PRO A 601 4.49 -33.57 20.17
C PRO A 601 3.40 -34.27 19.35
N GLY A 602 3.81 -35.10 18.39
CA GLY A 602 2.91 -35.81 17.47
C GLY A 602 2.48 -35.00 16.24
N PHE A 603 2.49 -33.67 16.32
CA PHE A 603 2.30 -32.80 15.14
C PHE A 603 3.65 -32.37 14.55
N PHE A 604 4.58 -31.91 15.38
CA PHE A 604 5.96 -31.62 15.00
C PHE A 604 6.92 -32.60 15.68
N SER A 605 7.94 -33.05 14.94
CA SER A 605 9.05 -33.86 15.46
C SER A 605 10.03 -33.01 16.24
N ASP A 606 10.81 -33.62 17.13
CA ASP A 606 11.92 -32.93 17.80
C ASP A 606 12.98 -32.48 16.78
N VAL A 607 13.69 -31.39 17.09
CA VAL A 607 14.85 -30.94 16.29
C VAL A 607 16.06 -31.77 16.72
N GLN A 608 16.45 -32.70 15.86
CA GLN A 608 17.66 -33.50 16.04
C GLN A 608 18.89 -32.66 15.68
N HIS A 609 20.02 -32.87 16.38
CA HIS A 609 21.27 -32.16 16.14
C HIS A 609 21.09 -30.63 16.16
N CYS A 610 20.38 -30.12 17.18
CA CYS A 610 20.10 -28.70 17.31
C CYS A 610 21.39 -27.92 17.60
N HIS A 611 21.74 -27.00 16.70
CA HIS A 611 22.91 -26.12 16.81
C HIS A 611 22.56 -24.71 17.29
N CYS A 612 21.33 -24.50 17.77
CA CYS A 612 20.89 -23.20 18.25
C CYS A 612 21.20 -23.06 19.75
N ARG A 613 22.01 -22.05 20.09
CA ARG A 613 22.25 -21.67 21.48
C ARG A 613 21.31 -20.54 21.90
N MET A 614 20.55 -20.77 22.97
CA MET A 614 19.67 -19.77 23.59
C MET A 614 20.38 -19.10 24.76
N LYS A 615 20.39 -17.76 24.80
CA LYS A 615 20.93 -16.96 25.91
C LYS A 615 19.96 -15.86 26.30
N GLU A 616 19.98 -15.45 27.56
CA GLU A 616 19.30 -14.23 27.97
C GLU A 616 19.91 -13.02 27.23
N PHE A 617 19.05 -12.14 26.74
CA PHE A 617 19.43 -10.94 26.03
C PHE A 617 19.09 -9.70 26.86
N HIS A 618 20.11 -8.89 27.12
CA HIS A 618 19.96 -7.58 27.73
C HIS A 618 20.26 -6.51 26.69
N LEU A 619 19.51 -5.41 26.75
CA LEU A 619 19.78 -4.24 25.92
C LEU A 619 21.18 -3.67 26.23
N PRO A 620 21.85 -3.05 25.25
CA PRO A 620 23.09 -2.33 25.49
C PRO A 620 22.94 -1.31 26.61
N THR A 621 23.89 -1.26 27.53
CA THR A 621 23.85 -0.35 28.67
C THR A 621 24.34 1.03 28.25
N LEU A 622 23.74 2.09 28.82
CA LEU A 622 24.14 3.46 28.50
C LEU A 622 25.44 3.89 29.20
N ASN A 623 25.83 3.35 30.37
CA ASN A 623 27.15 3.59 31.03
C ASN A 623 27.72 5.03 30.94
N GLY A 624 26.88 6.06 31.10
CA GLY A 624 27.28 7.48 30.99
C GLY A 624 27.12 8.12 29.59
N LEU A 625 26.82 7.32 28.57
CA LEU A 625 26.39 7.74 27.24
C LEU A 625 24.97 8.32 27.28
N LYS A 626 24.69 9.23 26.35
CA LYS A 626 23.37 9.83 26.14
C LYS A 626 22.76 9.32 24.84
N LEU A 627 21.44 9.27 24.78
CA LEU A 627 20.72 8.94 23.55
C LEU A 627 21.01 9.99 22.48
N LEU A 628 21.33 9.53 21.27
CA LEU A 628 21.55 10.37 20.10
C LEU A 628 20.22 10.64 19.38
N LYS A 629 19.74 11.88 19.47
CA LYS A 629 18.41 12.31 19.01
C LYS A 629 18.37 12.90 17.60
N GLY A 630 19.50 12.96 16.88
CA GLY A 630 19.59 13.45 15.50
C GLY A 630 20.43 12.50 14.64
N LEU A 631 20.91 12.95 13.50
CA LEU A 631 21.82 12.16 12.65
C LEU A 631 23.10 11.78 13.41
N CYS A 632 23.61 10.58 13.14
CA CYS A 632 24.95 10.20 13.58
C CYS A 632 26.03 10.87 12.71
N ASP A 633 27.23 11.03 13.24
CA ASP A 633 28.37 11.49 12.45
C ASP A 633 28.75 10.43 11.40
N GLY A 634 29.05 10.85 10.16
CA GLY A 634 29.43 9.94 9.06
C GLY A 634 28.25 9.28 8.33
N VAL A 635 27.03 9.76 8.57
CA VAL A 635 25.84 9.36 7.81
C VAL A 635 25.94 9.82 6.35
N LYS A 636 25.63 8.92 5.41
CA LYS A 636 25.53 9.21 3.98
C LYS A 636 24.07 9.51 3.59
N LEU A 637 23.86 10.60 2.88
CA LEU A 637 22.54 11.09 2.45
C LEU A 637 22.54 11.39 0.94
N GLY A 638 21.35 11.54 0.38
CA GLY A 638 21.19 12.04 -0.99
C GLY A 638 21.90 11.17 -2.03
N ILE A 639 22.80 11.79 -2.80
CA ILE A 639 23.62 11.13 -3.84
C ILE A 639 24.54 10.04 -3.27
N GLU A 640 24.97 10.18 -2.00
CA GLU A 640 25.85 9.22 -1.32
C GLU A 640 25.09 8.08 -0.62
N ALA A 641 23.75 8.10 -0.65
CA ALA A 641 22.91 7.10 0.01
C ALA A 641 23.29 5.67 -0.42
N MET A 642 23.15 4.73 0.52
CA MET A 642 23.54 3.34 0.30
C MET A 642 22.72 2.69 -0.82
N ALA A 643 23.36 1.81 -1.60
CA ALA A 643 22.73 1.06 -2.67
C ALA A 643 21.40 0.40 -2.24
N GLY A 644 20.35 0.59 -3.05
CA GLY A 644 19.00 0.11 -2.78
C GLY A 644 18.11 1.09 -2.02
N PHE A 645 18.65 2.21 -1.51
CA PHE A 645 17.86 3.32 -1.01
C PHE A 645 17.68 4.40 -2.08
N PRO A 646 16.45 4.81 -2.39
CA PRO A 646 16.18 5.84 -3.38
C PRO A 646 16.50 7.25 -2.86
N SER A 647 16.87 8.13 -3.78
CA SER A 647 17.06 9.57 -3.56
C SER A 647 16.63 10.37 -4.81
N LEU A 648 16.03 11.53 -4.60
CA LEU A 648 15.68 12.51 -5.63
C LEU A 648 16.91 13.29 -6.11
N GLU A 649 17.94 13.44 -5.27
CA GLU A 649 19.12 14.28 -5.53
C GLU A 649 20.01 13.78 -6.68
N THR A 650 19.87 12.52 -7.08
CA THR A 650 20.64 11.93 -8.19
C THR A 650 20.33 12.59 -9.54
N ILE A 651 19.20 13.30 -9.66
CA ILE A 651 18.84 14.08 -10.85
C ILE A 651 18.44 15.50 -10.42
N PRO A 652 18.99 16.57 -11.04
CA PRO A 652 18.58 17.92 -10.73
C PRO A 652 17.09 18.16 -10.99
N HIS A 653 16.39 18.69 -10.00
CA HIS A 653 14.94 18.85 -10.04
C HIS A 653 14.48 20.09 -9.27
N THR A 654 13.18 20.41 -9.38
CA THR A 654 12.47 21.38 -8.54
C THR A 654 11.16 20.77 -8.05
N GLY A 655 10.74 21.07 -6.82
CA GLY A 655 9.48 20.60 -6.25
C GLY A 655 8.50 21.75 -6.03
N ALA A 656 7.21 21.53 -6.32
CA ALA A 656 6.15 22.46 -5.98
C ALA A 656 4.83 21.75 -5.67
N LEU A 657 4.08 22.24 -4.69
CA LEU A 657 2.72 21.76 -4.41
C LEU A 657 1.76 22.19 -5.52
N GLN A 658 1.08 21.22 -6.14
CA GLN A 658 0.11 21.47 -7.22
C GLN A 658 -1.05 20.47 -7.18
N GLN A 659 -2.22 20.87 -7.68
CA GLN A 659 -3.32 19.96 -7.95
C GLN A 659 -3.11 19.23 -9.29
N HIS A 660 -2.43 18.07 -9.24
CA HIS A 660 -1.99 17.35 -10.44
C HIS A 660 -2.81 16.07 -10.76
N GLY A 661 -3.59 15.57 -9.80
CA GLY A 661 -4.39 14.37 -9.98
C GLY A 661 -3.54 13.10 -10.12
N VAL A 662 -2.58 12.89 -9.21
CA VAL A 662 -1.74 11.67 -9.16
C VAL A 662 -2.58 10.47 -8.73
N ASN A 663 -2.37 9.32 -9.35
CA ASN A 663 -3.04 8.06 -9.04
C ASN A 663 -2.04 7.03 -8.49
N VAL A 664 -1.93 6.98 -7.15
CA VAL A 664 -1.10 6.00 -6.43
C VAL A 664 -1.87 4.70 -6.16
N PHE A 665 -3.18 4.80 -5.94
CA PHE A 665 -4.04 3.66 -5.58
C PHE A 665 -5.07 3.38 -6.70
N ASN A 666 -6.36 3.60 -6.42
CA ASN A 666 -7.47 3.25 -7.31
C ASN A 666 -8.05 4.44 -8.09
N SER A 667 -7.83 5.67 -7.60
CA SER A 667 -8.40 6.89 -8.17
C SER A 667 -7.40 8.06 -8.07
N GLU A 668 -7.57 9.05 -8.94
CA GLU A 668 -6.79 10.29 -8.87
C GLU A 668 -7.03 11.01 -7.54
N SER A 669 -5.94 11.55 -6.97
CA SER A 669 -5.98 12.40 -5.79
C SER A 669 -6.70 13.72 -6.12
N LYS A 670 -7.53 14.18 -5.18
CA LYS A 670 -8.17 15.51 -5.25
C LYS A 670 -7.38 16.59 -4.50
N ASN A 671 -6.38 16.18 -3.72
CA ASN A 671 -5.58 17.07 -2.89
C ASN A 671 -4.32 17.49 -3.64
N GLU A 672 -3.69 18.56 -3.16
CA GLU A 672 -2.37 18.99 -3.62
C GLU A 672 -1.34 17.88 -3.43
N THR A 673 -0.36 17.83 -4.32
CA THR A 673 0.75 16.86 -4.31
C THR A 673 2.04 17.59 -4.58
N MET A 674 3.14 17.16 -3.95
CA MET A 674 4.48 17.65 -4.27
C MET A 674 4.88 17.12 -5.65
N VAL A 675 4.76 17.97 -6.68
CA VAL A 675 5.10 17.64 -8.06
C VAL A 675 6.57 17.97 -8.30
N ILE A 676 7.32 16.97 -8.76
CA ILE A 676 8.75 17.09 -9.07
C ILE A 676 8.93 17.39 -10.56
N THR A 677 9.62 18.46 -10.91
CA THR A 677 9.95 18.80 -12.30
C THR A 677 11.44 18.57 -12.54
N LEU A 678 11.78 17.66 -13.46
CA LEU A 678 13.16 17.33 -13.78
C LEU A 678 13.79 18.38 -14.70
N LYS A 679 15.08 18.68 -14.50
CA LYS A 679 15.87 19.45 -15.45
C LYS A 679 16.53 18.50 -16.44
N ASN A 680 16.25 18.66 -17.74
CA ASN A 680 16.78 17.78 -18.77
C ASN A 680 18.29 18.01 -18.99
N GLN A 681 19.12 17.08 -18.50
CA GLN A 681 20.58 17.14 -18.63
C GLN A 681 21.08 16.95 -20.08
N PHE A 682 20.21 16.53 -21.00
CA PHE A 682 20.54 16.20 -22.39
C PHE A 682 19.96 17.18 -23.42
N GLU A 683 19.29 18.25 -22.99
CA GLU A 683 18.52 19.16 -23.87
C GLU A 683 19.33 19.74 -25.04
N ASN A 684 20.63 19.99 -24.84
CA ASN A 684 21.52 20.56 -25.86
C ASN A 684 22.49 19.55 -26.51
N LYS A 685 22.35 18.24 -26.23
CA LYS A 685 23.23 17.19 -26.77
C LYS A 685 22.63 16.56 -28.03
N LYS A 686 23.45 16.37 -29.08
CA LYS A 686 23.04 15.63 -30.27
C LYS A 686 22.91 14.14 -29.95
N ILE A 687 21.89 13.48 -30.51
CA ILE A 687 21.63 12.05 -30.27
C ILE A 687 22.81 11.17 -30.71
N GLU A 688 23.53 11.53 -31.78
CA GLU A 688 24.70 10.77 -32.22
C GLU A 688 25.82 10.77 -31.19
N ASP A 689 25.96 11.86 -30.43
CA ASP A 689 26.97 11.98 -29.38
C ASP A 689 26.55 11.18 -28.14
N ILE A 690 25.26 11.26 -27.77
CA ILE A 690 24.67 10.45 -26.69
C ILE A 690 24.82 8.96 -27.03
N ALA A 691 24.51 8.55 -28.25
CA ALA A 691 24.61 7.17 -28.72
C ALA A 691 26.04 6.62 -28.61
N LYS A 692 27.05 7.41 -29.00
CA LYS A 692 28.47 7.03 -28.82
C LYS A 692 28.87 6.98 -27.35
N GLU A 693 28.29 7.84 -26.53
CA GLU A 693 28.63 7.96 -25.11
C GLU A 693 28.12 6.77 -24.30
N ILE A 694 26.87 6.31 -24.51
CA ILE A 694 26.22 5.38 -23.58
C ILE A 694 25.91 3.98 -24.14
N ILE A 695 25.82 3.79 -25.47
CA ILE A 695 25.47 2.48 -26.04
C ILE A 695 26.54 1.44 -25.68
N GLY A 696 26.09 0.28 -25.18
CA GLY A 696 26.96 -0.82 -24.74
C GLY A 696 27.57 -0.63 -23.36
N LYS A 697 27.37 0.52 -22.71
CA LYS A 697 27.81 0.80 -21.33
C LYS A 697 26.71 0.46 -20.32
N ARG A 698 27.14 0.31 -19.06
CA ARG A 698 26.24 0.26 -17.90
C ARG A 698 25.75 1.66 -17.57
N ILE A 699 24.47 1.77 -17.23
CA ILE A 699 23.82 2.97 -16.70
C ILE A 699 22.82 2.54 -15.61
N PHE A 700 22.23 3.52 -14.92
CA PHE A 700 21.19 3.31 -13.92
C PHE A 700 19.86 3.90 -14.40
N VAL A 701 18.80 3.11 -14.29
CA VAL A 701 17.45 3.45 -14.78
C VAL A 701 16.41 3.25 -13.68
N GLY A 702 15.19 3.76 -13.88
CA GLY A 702 14.09 3.58 -12.93
C GLY A 702 14.05 4.61 -11.79
N TRP A 703 14.61 5.81 -12.01
CA TRP A 703 14.63 6.90 -11.03
C TRP A 703 13.24 7.13 -10.38
N PRO A 704 13.17 7.33 -9.05
CA PRO A 704 14.29 7.43 -8.10
C PRO A 704 14.84 6.08 -7.58
N PHE A 705 14.26 4.96 -8.00
CA PHE A 705 14.69 3.61 -7.59
C PHE A 705 15.70 3.04 -8.58
N LEU A 706 16.91 3.59 -8.56
CA LEU A 706 17.95 3.28 -9.54
C LEU A 706 18.32 1.79 -9.55
N GLN A 707 18.29 1.21 -10.74
CA GLN A 707 18.68 -0.17 -11.04
C GLN A 707 19.70 -0.20 -12.18
N GLU A 708 20.71 -1.06 -12.05
CA GLU A 708 21.71 -1.23 -13.10
C GLU A 708 21.11 -1.89 -14.36
N ALA A 709 21.40 -1.29 -15.50
CA ALA A 709 21.02 -1.81 -16.81
C ALA A 709 22.11 -1.51 -17.86
N LYS A 710 22.13 -2.30 -18.92
CA LYS A 710 23.05 -2.10 -20.04
C LYS A 710 22.31 -1.52 -21.23
N VAL A 711 22.82 -0.43 -21.81
CA VAL A 711 22.18 0.20 -22.98
C VAL A 711 22.42 -0.66 -24.23
N GLN A 712 21.34 -1.12 -24.85
CA GLN A 712 21.38 -1.86 -26.10
C GLN A 712 21.18 -0.94 -27.31
N ALA A 713 20.27 0.02 -27.18
CA ALA A 713 19.95 0.97 -28.24
C ALA A 713 19.41 2.30 -27.69
N ILE A 714 19.43 3.33 -28.52
CA ILE A 714 18.76 4.62 -28.27
C ILE A 714 17.92 4.96 -29.50
N SER A 715 16.74 5.56 -29.31
CA SER A 715 15.92 6.03 -30.43
C SER A 715 15.35 7.42 -30.20
N ASN A 716 15.08 8.11 -31.31
CA ASN A 716 14.22 9.29 -31.36
C ASN A 716 13.06 9.06 -32.32
N ASP A 717 12.27 10.10 -32.59
CA ASP A 717 11.13 10.05 -33.52
C ASP A 717 11.48 9.61 -34.95
N ARG A 718 12.76 9.68 -35.35
CA ARG A 718 13.22 9.39 -36.72
C ARG A 718 14.05 8.11 -36.85
N CYS A 719 14.93 7.84 -35.90
CA CYS A 719 16.00 6.86 -36.02
C CYS A 719 16.27 6.10 -34.71
N ARG A 720 16.70 4.85 -34.84
CA ARG A 720 17.24 4.01 -33.77
C ARG A 720 18.73 3.75 -34.01
N TYR A 721 19.51 3.87 -32.95
CA TYR A 721 20.95 3.63 -32.88
C TYR A 721 21.19 2.38 -32.04
N GLU A 722 21.88 1.37 -32.57
CA GLU A 722 22.10 0.10 -31.86
C GLU A 722 23.45 -0.53 -32.18
N LEU A 723 23.91 -1.42 -31.29
CA LEU A 723 25.07 -2.26 -31.56
C LEU A 723 24.64 -3.54 -32.29
N PRO A 724 25.18 -3.84 -33.48
CA PRO A 724 24.91 -5.08 -34.17
C PRO A 724 25.49 -6.28 -33.40
N SER A 725 24.75 -7.37 -33.34
CA SER A 725 25.10 -8.58 -32.58
C SER A 725 26.19 -9.47 -33.23
N TYR A 726 26.74 -9.07 -34.38
CA TYR A 726 27.65 -9.92 -35.16
C TYR A 726 29.14 -9.71 -34.85
N SER A 727 29.82 -10.84 -34.80
CA SER A 727 31.17 -11.14 -34.36
C SER A 727 32.27 -10.57 -35.28
N ASP A 728 32.69 -9.33 -35.06
CA ASP A 728 33.92 -8.83 -35.70
C ASP A 728 34.62 -7.73 -34.88
N GLY A 729 34.62 -7.84 -33.55
CA GLY A 729 35.53 -7.08 -32.65
C GLY A 729 35.44 -5.55 -32.64
N ILE A 730 34.77 -4.92 -33.61
CA ILE A 730 34.67 -3.48 -33.83
C ILE A 730 33.21 -3.08 -33.61
N LYS A 731 32.96 -2.48 -32.44
CA LYS A 731 31.64 -2.02 -32.00
C LYS A 731 31.30 -0.68 -32.66
N HIS A 732 30.87 -0.68 -33.91
CA HIS A 732 30.29 0.52 -34.53
C HIS A 732 28.78 0.58 -34.30
N VAL A 733 28.27 1.75 -33.89
CA VAL A 733 26.85 2.01 -33.71
C VAL A 733 26.19 2.13 -35.08
N THR A 734 25.19 1.29 -35.36
CA THR A 734 24.41 1.32 -36.59
C THR A 734 23.19 2.21 -36.42
N LYS A 735 22.91 3.06 -37.42
CA LYS A 735 21.72 3.91 -37.48
C LYS A 735 20.66 3.29 -38.39
N THR A 736 19.48 3.06 -37.86
CA THR A 736 18.31 2.51 -38.57
C THR A 736 17.18 3.52 -38.56
N VAL A 737 16.71 3.95 -39.74
CA VAL A 737 15.60 4.90 -39.86
C VAL A 737 14.26 4.19 -39.63
N HIS A 738 13.35 4.81 -38.86
CA HIS A 738 12.02 4.26 -38.61
C HIS A 738 11.15 4.26 -39.88
N ARG A 739 10.41 3.17 -40.10
CA ARG A 739 9.30 3.11 -41.07
C ARG A 739 8.05 3.77 -40.46
N SER A 740 7.07 4.17 -41.28
CA SER A 740 5.86 4.90 -40.84
C SER A 740 5.14 4.26 -39.65
N GLU A 741 4.96 2.93 -39.64
CA GLU A 741 4.33 2.18 -38.54
C GLU A 741 5.15 2.22 -37.23
N ASN A 742 6.49 2.23 -37.34
CA ASN A 742 7.38 2.28 -36.19
C ASN A 742 7.40 3.68 -35.54
N LEU A 743 7.15 4.73 -36.32
CA LEU A 743 7.13 6.11 -35.85
C LEU A 743 5.91 6.39 -34.95
N GLU A 744 4.73 5.90 -35.32
CA GLU A 744 3.53 6.01 -34.48
C GLU A 744 3.66 5.18 -33.19
N SER A 745 4.23 3.97 -33.30
CA SER A 745 4.55 3.12 -32.14
C SER A 745 5.53 3.80 -31.18
N TRP A 746 6.57 4.45 -31.70
CA TRP A 746 7.55 5.19 -30.90
C TRP A 746 6.91 6.38 -30.18
N ARG A 747 6.09 7.20 -30.86
CA ARG A 747 5.39 8.34 -30.24
C ARG A 747 4.49 7.89 -29.09
N LYS A 748 3.69 6.83 -29.31
CA LYS A 748 2.85 6.22 -28.26
C LYS A 748 3.68 5.75 -27.06
N LYS A 749 4.90 5.25 -27.27
CA LYS A 749 5.81 4.86 -26.19
C LYS A 749 6.32 6.08 -25.41
N ALA A 750 6.76 7.13 -26.10
CA ALA A 750 7.23 8.37 -25.48
C ALA A 750 6.11 9.03 -24.63
N GLU A 751 4.92 9.22 -25.20
CA GLU A 751 3.75 9.74 -24.49
C GLU A 751 3.35 8.88 -23.29
N LYS A 752 3.46 7.55 -23.41
CA LYS A 752 3.20 6.64 -22.30
C LYS A 752 4.22 6.82 -21.17
N LEU A 753 5.50 7.02 -21.48
CA LEU A 753 6.53 7.28 -20.46
C LEU A 753 6.23 8.58 -19.71
N GLU A 754 5.95 9.66 -20.43
CA GLU A 754 5.54 10.95 -19.84
C GLU A 754 4.30 10.80 -18.95
N HIS A 755 3.27 10.13 -19.46
CA HIS A 755 2.02 9.92 -18.73
C HIS A 755 2.24 9.10 -17.45
N VAL A 756 3.06 8.04 -17.51
CA VAL A 756 3.34 7.21 -16.33
C VAL A 756 4.09 8.01 -15.26
N TYR A 757 5.13 8.77 -15.61
CA TYR A 757 5.84 9.60 -14.63
C TYR A 757 4.95 10.69 -14.04
N SER A 758 4.18 11.37 -14.89
CA SER A 758 3.28 12.44 -14.49
C SER A 758 2.16 11.95 -13.57
N LYS A 759 1.41 10.92 -13.98
CA LYS A 759 0.22 10.45 -13.26
C LYS A 759 0.49 9.47 -12.15
N ARG A 760 1.56 8.67 -12.21
CA ARG A 760 1.86 7.67 -11.17
C ARG A 760 2.86 8.17 -10.13
N PHE A 761 3.89 8.90 -10.58
CA PHE A 761 4.98 9.35 -9.72
C PHE A 761 4.91 10.84 -9.36
N GLY A 762 3.94 11.59 -9.90
CA GLY A 762 3.88 13.04 -9.69
C GLY A 762 5.12 13.76 -10.21
N THR A 763 5.76 13.23 -11.26
CA THR A 763 7.00 13.76 -11.82
C THR A 763 6.79 14.25 -13.24
N ILE A 764 7.12 15.51 -13.50
CA ILE A 764 7.15 16.11 -14.83
C ILE A 764 8.56 15.93 -15.40
N THR A 765 8.69 15.03 -16.37
CA THR A 765 9.97 14.72 -17.05
C THR A 765 10.31 15.69 -18.19
N GLY A 766 9.40 16.59 -18.55
CA GLY A 766 9.43 17.30 -19.84
C GLY A 766 9.14 16.35 -21.01
N THR A 767 9.21 16.89 -22.23
CA THR A 767 8.99 16.13 -23.48
C THR A 767 10.08 15.07 -23.67
N VAL A 768 9.68 13.83 -23.96
CA VAL A 768 10.59 12.71 -24.22
C VAL A 768 10.95 12.69 -25.70
N GLU A 769 12.09 13.30 -26.02
CA GLU A 769 12.64 13.30 -27.38
C GLU A 769 13.51 12.07 -27.69
N VAL A 770 14.06 11.46 -26.64
CA VAL A 770 15.02 10.35 -26.74
C VAL A 770 14.67 9.24 -25.74
N VAL A 771 14.58 8.01 -26.26
CA VAL A 771 14.27 6.80 -25.48
C VAL A 771 15.51 5.90 -25.44
N ALA A 772 15.90 5.48 -24.25
CA ALA A 772 16.93 4.48 -24.01
C ALA A 772 16.30 3.07 -23.94
N HIS A 773 16.80 2.15 -24.75
CA HIS A 773 16.43 0.74 -24.75
C HIS A 773 17.50 -0.05 -24.01
N VAL A 774 17.14 -0.61 -22.86
CA VAL A 774 18.11 -1.22 -21.94
C VAL A 774 17.80 -2.68 -21.65
N LEU A 775 18.85 -3.44 -21.38
CA LEU A 775 18.79 -4.80 -20.86
C LEU A 775 18.99 -4.73 -19.34
N MET A 776 17.95 -5.07 -18.59
CA MET A 776 18.00 -5.05 -17.11
C MET A 776 18.98 -6.10 -16.58
N LEU A 777 19.72 -5.76 -15.53
CA LEU A 777 20.54 -6.74 -14.80
C LEU A 777 19.62 -7.78 -14.12
N LYS A 778 19.81 -9.07 -14.42
CA LYS A 778 19.08 -10.18 -13.78
C LYS A 778 19.77 -10.64 -12.49
N GLY A 779 21.09 -10.54 -12.43
CA GLY A 779 21.90 -10.88 -11.27
C GLY A 779 23.29 -11.37 -11.67
N LEU A 780 23.89 -12.23 -10.84
CA LEU A 780 25.15 -12.89 -11.15
C LEU A 780 24.89 -14.31 -11.67
N LYS A 781 25.73 -14.73 -12.62
CA LYS A 781 25.77 -16.09 -13.16
C LYS A 781 27.11 -16.71 -12.85
N ARG A 782 27.06 -17.95 -12.38
CA ARG A 782 28.27 -18.71 -12.08
C ARG A 782 28.72 -19.56 -13.26
N LEU A 783 29.93 -19.33 -13.73
CA LEU A 783 30.53 -20.07 -14.84
C LEU A 783 31.13 -21.40 -14.38
N GLY A 784 31.38 -22.30 -15.34
CA GLY A 784 31.93 -23.64 -15.07
C GLY A 784 33.33 -23.62 -14.43
N ASN A 785 34.09 -22.54 -14.63
CA ASN A 785 35.40 -22.25 -14.03
C ASN A 785 35.31 -21.62 -12.62
N GLY A 786 34.11 -21.28 -12.14
CA GLY A 786 33.86 -20.74 -10.80
C GLY A 786 33.70 -19.24 -10.69
N GLU A 787 33.95 -18.53 -11.77
CA GLU A 787 33.82 -17.09 -11.90
C GLU A 787 32.35 -16.65 -11.81
N LEU A 788 32.11 -15.49 -11.19
CA LEU A 788 30.80 -14.85 -11.10
C LEU A 788 30.79 -13.60 -11.97
N VAL A 789 29.94 -13.61 -12.99
CA VAL A 789 29.79 -12.50 -13.96
C VAL A 789 28.36 -11.97 -13.98
N LYS A 790 28.18 -10.71 -14.35
CA LYS A 790 26.85 -10.09 -14.48
C LYS A 790 26.07 -10.73 -15.63
N GLU A 791 24.84 -11.16 -15.35
CA GLU A 791 23.88 -11.64 -16.35
C GLU A 791 22.81 -10.58 -16.58
N TYR A 792 22.73 -10.09 -17.82
CA TYR A 792 21.71 -9.16 -18.27
C TYR A 792 20.57 -9.89 -18.99
N ALA A 793 19.44 -9.21 -19.15
CA ALA A 793 18.34 -9.69 -19.98
C ALA A 793 18.77 -10.01 -21.42
N ASN A 794 18.06 -10.92 -22.07
CA ASN A 794 18.39 -11.34 -23.43
C ASN A 794 18.02 -10.26 -24.45
N VAL A 795 18.74 -10.22 -25.58
CA VAL A 795 18.38 -9.33 -26.70
C VAL A 795 16.96 -9.70 -27.17
N GLY A 796 16.06 -8.70 -27.18
CA GLY A 796 14.62 -8.87 -27.42
C GLY A 796 13.74 -8.73 -26.18
N GLU A 797 14.32 -8.76 -24.97
CA GLU A 797 13.64 -8.46 -23.69
C GLU A 797 13.95 -7.02 -23.22
N GLU A 798 14.12 -6.09 -24.16
CA GLU A 798 14.48 -4.70 -23.87
C GLU A 798 13.37 -3.95 -23.11
N VAL A 799 13.78 -3.07 -22.20
CA VAL A 799 12.88 -2.15 -21.47
C VAL A 799 13.19 -0.72 -21.87
N ASP A 800 12.13 0.09 -22.03
CA ASP A 800 12.21 1.47 -22.52
C ASP A 800 12.19 2.46 -21.34
N TYR A 801 13.14 3.40 -21.32
CA TYR A 801 13.19 4.52 -20.36
C TYR A 801 13.43 5.85 -21.09
N ALA A 802 12.92 6.94 -20.53
CA ALA A 802 13.25 8.28 -21.00
C ALA A 802 14.70 8.62 -20.64
N ILE A 803 15.48 9.18 -21.56
CA ILE A 803 16.91 9.41 -21.28
C ILE A 803 17.14 10.36 -20.10
N GLN A 804 16.27 11.36 -19.94
CA GLN A 804 16.37 12.34 -18.86
C GLN A 804 16.09 11.77 -17.46
N THR A 805 15.62 10.52 -17.36
CA THR A 805 15.42 9.83 -16.08
C THR A 805 16.51 8.78 -15.80
N THR A 806 17.60 8.80 -16.57
CA THR A 806 18.75 7.89 -16.42
C THR A 806 19.94 8.58 -15.76
N VAL A 807 20.75 7.79 -15.06
CA VAL A 807 21.96 8.24 -14.37
C VAL A 807 23.15 7.39 -14.85
N SER A 808 24.30 8.01 -15.12
CA SER A 808 25.48 7.31 -15.68
C SER A 808 26.22 6.47 -14.64
N SER A 809 26.34 6.96 -13.40
CA SER A 809 27.05 6.32 -12.29
C SER A 809 26.44 6.71 -10.95
N ILE A 810 26.64 5.88 -9.92
CA ILE A 810 26.22 6.14 -8.54
C ILE A 810 27.44 6.00 -7.60
N GLU A 811 27.41 6.69 -6.46
CA GLU A 811 28.50 6.67 -5.48
C GLU A 811 28.59 5.34 -4.70
N SER A 812 27.43 4.75 -4.36
CA SER A 812 27.36 3.46 -3.69
C SER A 812 26.89 2.37 -4.65
N GLU A 813 27.82 1.54 -5.15
CA GLU A 813 27.45 0.33 -5.92
C GLU A 813 26.87 -0.76 -5.01
N ASP A 814 26.09 -1.68 -5.59
CA ASP A 814 25.48 -2.79 -4.86
C ASP A 814 26.46 -3.99 -4.77
N PRO A 815 26.94 -4.35 -3.57
CA PRO A 815 27.93 -5.41 -3.39
C PRO A 815 27.41 -6.79 -3.80
N ARG A 816 26.08 -6.97 -3.91
CA ARG A 816 25.48 -8.25 -4.35
C ARG A 816 25.74 -8.56 -5.82
N PHE A 817 26.08 -7.55 -6.63
CA PHE A 817 26.31 -7.68 -8.06
C PHE A 817 27.77 -7.46 -8.47
N GLU A 818 28.70 -7.45 -7.51
CA GLU A 818 30.12 -7.42 -7.79
C GLU A 818 30.58 -8.74 -8.43
N GLU A 819 31.28 -8.62 -9.57
CA GLU A 819 31.88 -9.77 -10.25
C GLU A 819 33.05 -10.32 -9.44
N LYS A 820 33.17 -11.65 -9.39
CA LYS A 820 34.22 -12.31 -8.60
C LYS A 820 35.03 -13.26 -9.47
N PRO A 821 36.37 -13.24 -9.36
CA PRO A 821 37.23 -14.16 -10.08
C PRO A 821 37.03 -15.62 -9.60
N PRO A 822 37.51 -16.62 -10.36
CA PRO A 822 37.41 -18.01 -9.96
C PRO A 822 38.22 -18.30 -8.68
N ILE A 823 37.57 -18.95 -7.71
CA ILE A 823 38.17 -19.38 -6.44
C ILE A 823 38.88 -20.74 -6.64
N PRO A 824 40.06 -20.97 -6.01
CA PRO A 824 40.71 -22.27 -5.99
C PRO A 824 39.80 -23.39 -5.46
N ILE A 825 39.97 -24.62 -5.98
CA ILE A 825 39.11 -25.76 -5.65
C ILE A 825 39.14 -26.11 -4.16
N GLU A 826 40.29 -25.99 -3.50
CA GLU A 826 40.46 -26.37 -2.10
C GLU A 826 39.73 -25.44 -1.13
N GLU A 827 39.77 -24.14 -1.43
CA GLU A 827 39.04 -23.10 -0.71
C GLU A 827 37.55 -23.15 -1.03
N GLU A 828 37.20 -23.40 -2.30
CA GLU A 828 35.81 -23.53 -2.69
C GLU A 828 35.18 -24.79 -2.09
N PHE A 829 35.84 -25.95 -2.07
CA PHE A 829 35.26 -27.20 -1.59
C PHE A 829 36.07 -27.79 -0.42
N PRO A 830 35.93 -27.25 0.81
CA PRO A 830 36.47 -27.87 2.01
C PRO A 830 35.94 -29.29 2.24
N ILE A 831 36.69 -30.08 3.02
CA ILE A 831 36.25 -31.43 3.41
C ILE A 831 34.96 -31.31 4.25
N ARG A 832 34.03 -32.25 4.06
CA ARG A 832 32.67 -32.29 4.66
C ARG A 832 31.67 -31.26 4.11
N THR A 833 32.02 -30.40 3.16
CA THR A 833 31.03 -29.49 2.55
C THR A 833 29.89 -30.29 1.90
N PRO A 834 28.61 -29.97 2.22
CA PRO A 834 27.46 -30.62 1.62
C PRO A 834 27.31 -30.20 0.15
N ILE A 835 27.01 -31.17 -0.71
CA ILE A 835 26.84 -30.97 -2.15
C ILE A 835 25.68 -31.80 -2.70
N PHE A 836 25.20 -31.43 -3.87
CA PHE A 836 24.38 -32.24 -4.75
C PHE A 836 25.17 -32.61 -6.01
N PHE A 837 25.03 -33.85 -6.45
CA PHE A 837 25.69 -34.33 -7.65
C PHE A 837 24.84 -34.02 -8.89
N LEU A 838 25.43 -33.40 -9.93
CA LEU A 838 24.74 -32.96 -11.15
C LEU A 838 25.10 -33.81 -12.38
N SER A 839 25.60 -35.03 -12.21
CA SER A 839 25.87 -35.95 -13.33
C SER A 839 25.02 -37.21 -13.27
N SER A 840 24.62 -37.70 -14.44
CA SER A 840 23.88 -38.95 -14.61
C SER A 840 24.77 -40.15 -14.26
N PRO A 841 24.25 -41.21 -13.60
CA PRO A 841 22.84 -41.45 -13.24
C PRO A 841 22.40 -40.90 -11.87
N LEU A 842 23.26 -40.21 -11.12
CA LEU A 842 23.04 -39.81 -9.73
C LEU A 842 22.60 -38.34 -9.57
N TYR A 843 22.01 -37.75 -10.61
CA TYR A 843 21.66 -36.33 -10.61
C TYR A 843 20.68 -35.97 -9.48
N GLY A 844 20.97 -34.89 -8.75
CA GLY A 844 20.18 -34.43 -7.61
C GLY A 844 20.40 -35.25 -6.33
N SER A 845 21.35 -36.18 -6.31
CA SER A 845 21.65 -36.97 -5.10
C SER A 845 22.50 -36.16 -4.11
N PRO A 846 22.15 -36.12 -2.82
CA PRO A 846 22.91 -35.41 -1.81
C PRO A 846 24.21 -36.15 -1.46
N GLY A 847 25.25 -35.42 -1.11
CA GLY A 847 26.55 -35.95 -0.71
C GLY A 847 27.39 -34.91 0.03
N HIS A 848 28.65 -35.26 0.29
CA HIS A 848 29.63 -34.33 0.84
C HIS A 848 31.01 -34.57 0.25
N ILE A 849 31.87 -33.56 0.35
CA ILE A 849 33.28 -33.67 -0.03
C ILE A 849 34.00 -34.61 0.93
N TYR A 850 34.64 -35.64 0.36
CA TYR A 850 35.42 -36.62 1.11
C TYR A 850 36.91 -36.29 1.09
N GLN A 851 37.42 -35.83 -0.06
CA GLN A 851 38.81 -35.40 -0.23
C GLN A 851 38.89 -34.26 -1.25
N ASN A 852 39.71 -33.26 -0.97
CA ASN A 852 40.04 -32.18 -1.89
C ASN A 852 41.55 -32.16 -2.19
N SER A 853 41.91 -31.73 -3.40
CA SER A 853 43.27 -31.45 -3.85
C SER A 853 43.20 -30.51 -5.06
N GLU A 854 44.28 -29.80 -5.39
CA GLU A 854 44.37 -28.86 -6.53
C GLU A 854 43.77 -29.37 -7.85
N LYS A 855 43.82 -30.69 -8.13
CA LYS A 855 43.38 -31.28 -9.41
C LYS A 855 42.32 -32.38 -9.28
N LYS A 856 41.94 -32.82 -8.08
CA LYS A 856 41.01 -33.94 -7.88
C LYS A 856 40.11 -33.69 -6.67
N LEU A 857 38.80 -33.81 -6.89
CA LEU A 857 37.79 -33.90 -5.84
C LEU A 857 37.31 -35.34 -5.73
N ALA A 858 37.14 -35.83 -4.51
CA ALA A 858 36.43 -37.06 -4.21
C ALA A 858 35.21 -36.75 -3.34
N VAL A 859 34.08 -37.37 -3.66
CA VAL A 859 32.80 -37.12 -2.99
C VAL A 859 32.17 -38.41 -2.51
N LYS A 860 31.44 -38.33 -1.40
CA LYS A 860 30.64 -39.42 -0.86
C LYS A 860 29.16 -39.06 -1.02
N ILE A 861 28.44 -39.83 -1.83
CA ILE A 861 27.06 -39.56 -2.26
C ILE A 861 26.13 -40.58 -1.61
N GLY A 862 25.02 -40.10 -1.06
CA GLY A 862 23.88 -40.92 -0.68
C GLY A 862 22.90 -41.03 -1.84
N TYR A 863 22.58 -42.24 -2.29
CA TYR A 863 21.65 -42.46 -3.40
C TYR A 863 20.66 -43.58 -3.10
N ASN A 864 19.51 -43.56 -3.76
CA ASN A 864 18.51 -44.61 -3.67
C ASN A 864 18.81 -45.68 -4.73
N ILE A 865 18.77 -46.96 -4.34
CA ILE A 865 18.96 -48.09 -5.28
C ILE A 865 17.82 -48.10 -6.32
N SER A 866 16.62 -47.76 -5.89
CA SER A 866 15.43 -47.72 -6.75
C SER A 866 15.49 -46.49 -7.65
N LYS A 867 15.39 -46.72 -8.97
CA LYS A 867 15.31 -45.66 -9.97
C LYS A 867 14.16 -44.70 -9.64
N GLU A 868 14.39 -43.39 -9.84
CA GLU A 868 13.36 -42.37 -9.65
C GLU A 868 12.16 -42.66 -10.58
N PRO A 869 10.93 -42.78 -10.05
CA PRO A 869 9.77 -43.19 -10.82
C PRO A 869 9.16 -42.03 -11.62
N ASP A 870 8.60 -42.33 -12.79
CA ASP A 870 7.98 -41.34 -13.69
C ASP A 870 6.46 -41.18 -13.46
N PHE A 871 5.93 -41.54 -12.27
CA PHE A 871 4.48 -41.54 -12.01
C PHE A 871 3.85 -40.15 -12.22
N GLY A 872 4.56 -39.07 -11.85
CA GLY A 872 4.06 -37.70 -12.00
C GLY A 872 3.79 -37.34 -13.46
N LEU A 873 4.72 -37.67 -14.34
CA LEU A 873 4.57 -37.46 -15.77
C LEU A 873 3.42 -38.28 -16.35
N LEU A 874 3.32 -39.55 -15.98
CA LEU A 874 2.26 -40.43 -16.46
C LEU A 874 0.88 -39.88 -16.07
N ILE A 875 0.72 -39.41 -14.83
CA ILE A 875 -0.51 -38.79 -14.34
C ILE A 875 -0.80 -37.46 -15.07
N ALA A 876 0.22 -36.63 -15.28
CA ALA A 876 0.07 -35.38 -16.02
C ALA A 876 -0.35 -35.60 -17.49
N GLN A 877 0.20 -36.63 -18.14
CA GLN A 877 -0.17 -37.04 -19.50
C GLN A 877 -1.59 -37.62 -19.56
N GLU A 878 -1.96 -38.48 -18.61
CA GLU A 878 -3.32 -38.99 -18.47
C GLU A 878 -4.32 -37.83 -18.35
N PHE A 879 -3.98 -36.83 -17.53
CA PHE A 879 -4.82 -35.65 -17.32
C PHE A 879 -4.91 -34.76 -18.57
N ALA A 880 -3.78 -34.47 -19.22
CA ALA A 880 -3.75 -33.67 -20.45
C ALA A 880 -4.58 -34.30 -21.57
N ASN A 881 -4.59 -35.63 -21.66
CA ASN A 881 -5.38 -36.37 -22.66
C ASN A 881 -6.87 -36.48 -22.28
N ARG A 882 -7.22 -36.34 -21.00
CA ARG A 882 -8.59 -36.47 -20.50
C ARG A 882 -9.47 -35.27 -20.87
N VAL A 883 -8.93 -34.06 -20.85
CA VAL A 883 -9.72 -32.83 -21.05
C VAL A 883 -9.51 -32.28 -22.45
N LYS A 884 -10.50 -32.49 -23.32
CA LYS A 884 -10.54 -31.84 -24.63
C LYS A 884 -11.13 -30.45 -24.51
N TYR A 885 -10.52 -29.51 -25.22
CA TYR A 885 -10.96 -28.12 -25.28
C TYR A 885 -11.40 -27.79 -26.70
N TYR A 886 -12.52 -27.07 -26.79
CA TYR A 886 -13.11 -26.66 -28.05
C TYR A 886 -13.11 -25.13 -28.16
N PRO A 887 -12.77 -24.55 -29.32
CA PRO A 887 -12.80 -23.11 -29.54
C PRO A 887 -14.18 -22.49 -29.31
N SER A 888 -14.21 -21.24 -28.85
CA SER A 888 -15.46 -20.50 -28.59
C SER A 888 -16.47 -20.53 -29.73
N TYR A 889 -16.03 -20.44 -31.00
CA TYR A 889 -16.91 -20.50 -32.16
C TYR A 889 -17.57 -21.89 -32.35
N TYR A 890 -16.87 -22.97 -31.99
CA TYR A 890 -17.39 -24.32 -32.07
C TYR A 890 -18.46 -24.53 -30.99
N VAL A 891 -18.16 -24.11 -29.76
CA VAL A 891 -19.08 -24.24 -28.62
C VAL A 891 -20.35 -23.42 -28.84
N ALA A 892 -20.21 -22.20 -29.36
CA ALA A 892 -21.34 -21.36 -29.72
C ALA A 892 -22.24 -22.03 -30.78
N LYS A 893 -21.64 -22.68 -31.79
CA LYS A 893 -22.37 -23.42 -32.82
C LYS A 893 -23.06 -24.68 -32.28
N GLU A 894 -22.37 -25.44 -31.43
CA GLU A 894 -22.90 -26.70 -30.87
C GLU A 894 -24.07 -26.47 -29.92
N LEU A 895 -24.02 -25.39 -29.15
CA LEU A 895 -25.08 -25.00 -28.21
C LEU A 895 -26.11 -24.03 -28.82
N ASP A 896 -26.10 -23.84 -30.15
CA ASP A 896 -27.01 -22.94 -30.89
C ASP A 896 -27.17 -21.55 -30.25
N MET A 897 -26.04 -20.91 -29.92
CA MET A 897 -26.01 -19.58 -29.29
C MET A 897 -25.03 -18.63 -29.99
N THR A 898 -25.24 -17.33 -29.84
CA THR A 898 -24.28 -16.35 -30.37
C THR A 898 -22.98 -16.33 -29.55
N GLY A 899 -21.85 -16.03 -30.18
CA GLY A 899 -20.56 -15.89 -29.49
C GLY A 899 -20.57 -14.83 -28.38
N LEU A 900 -21.41 -13.79 -28.51
CA LEU A 900 -21.59 -12.76 -27.48
C LEU A 900 -22.36 -13.29 -26.27
N THR A 901 -23.43 -14.07 -26.48
CA THR A 901 -24.18 -14.74 -25.42
C THR A 901 -23.28 -15.70 -24.65
N LEU A 902 -22.53 -16.55 -25.35
CA LEU A 902 -21.52 -17.43 -24.74
C LEU A 902 -20.53 -16.63 -23.89
N SER A 903 -20.08 -15.49 -24.40
CA SER A 903 -19.15 -14.62 -23.70
C SER A 903 -19.74 -14.03 -22.40
N LYS A 904 -21.00 -13.58 -22.43
CA LYS A 904 -21.69 -12.99 -21.28
C LYS A 904 -22.01 -14.03 -20.21
N LEU A 905 -22.49 -15.22 -20.59
CA LEU A 905 -22.81 -16.31 -19.66
C LEU A 905 -21.57 -16.85 -18.94
N THR A 906 -20.45 -16.93 -19.64
CA THR A 906 -19.20 -17.46 -19.09
C THR A 906 -18.39 -16.40 -18.32
N ALA A 907 -18.70 -15.10 -18.49
CA ALA A 907 -18.10 -14.00 -17.73
C ALA A 907 -18.93 -13.65 -16.47
N SER A 908 -18.60 -12.53 -15.81
CA SER A 908 -19.40 -11.98 -14.72
C SER A 908 -20.54 -11.14 -15.27
N LEU A 909 -21.77 -11.65 -15.22
CA LEU A 909 -22.97 -10.99 -15.74
C LEU A 909 -23.76 -10.37 -14.59
N HIS A 910 -23.73 -9.04 -14.46
CA HIS A 910 -24.45 -8.35 -13.40
C HIS A 910 -25.82 -7.84 -13.86
N VAL A 911 -26.85 -8.16 -13.09
CA VAL A 911 -28.24 -7.72 -13.28
C VAL A 911 -28.69 -6.93 -12.07
N ILE A 912 -29.34 -5.79 -12.29
CA ILE A 912 -29.86 -4.89 -11.26
C ILE A 912 -31.36 -5.15 -11.06
N CYS A 913 -31.77 -5.46 -9.84
CA CYS A 913 -33.18 -5.56 -9.48
C CYS A 913 -33.68 -4.18 -9.02
N LYS A 914 -34.28 -3.39 -9.92
CA LYS A 914 -34.67 -1.99 -9.65
C LYS A 914 -35.62 -1.82 -8.46
N SER A 915 -36.43 -2.82 -8.14
CA SER A 915 -37.35 -2.80 -6.98
C SER A 915 -36.68 -3.01 -5.63
N THR A 916 -35.48 -3.60 -5.58
CA THR A 916 -34.75 -3.92 -4.33
C THR A 916 -33.37 -3.26 -4.24
N ASP A 917 -32.97 -2.56 -5.31
CA ASP A 917 -31.63 -2.01 -5.54
C ASP A 917 -30.48 -3.03 -5.36
N GLN A 918 -30.79 -4.32 -5.53
CA GLN A 918 -29.81 -5.40 -5.39
C GLN A 918 -29.16 -5.71 -6.74
N ARG A 919 -27.82 -5.74 -6.76
CA ARG A 919 -27.02 -6.22 -7.89
C ARG A 919 -26.69 -7.70 -7.73
N VAL A 920 -27.12 -8.53 -8.68
CA VAL A 920 -26.92 -9.98 -8.67
C VAL A 920 -26.00 -10.39 -9.82
N ASN A 921 -25.02 -11.27 -9.56
CA ASN A 921 -24.22 -11.90 -10.60
C ASN A 921 -24.88 -13.21 -11.05
N LEU A 922 -25.24 -13.30 -12.33
CA LEU A 922 -25.86 -14.46 -12.96
C LEU A 922 -24.91 -15.17 -13.93
N GLY A 923 -23.65 -14.77 -14.00
CA GLY A 923 -22.65 -15.45 -14.84
C GLY A 923 -22.12 -16.72 -14.19
N LEU A 924 -21.73 -17.71 -15.01
CA LEU A 924 -20.99 -18.89 -14.58
C LEU A 924 -19.54 -18.57 -14.18
N ASN A 925 -19.04 -17.35 -14.46
CA ASN A 925 -17.73 -16.88 -14.01
C ASN A 925 -16.57 -17.84 -14.37
N LEU A 926 -16.63 -18.45 -15.55
CA LEU A 926 -15.63 -19.36 -16.10
C LEU A 926 -14.44 -18.63 -16.73
N LYS A 927 -14.59 -17.35 -17.10
CA LYS A 927 -13.52 -16.53 -17.69
C LYS A 927 -13.51 -15.11 -17.14
N PHE A 928 -12.31 -14.52 -17.03
CA PHE A 928 -12.13 -13.15 -16.55
C PHE A 928 -11.07 -12.41 -17.39
N GLU A 929 -11.52 -11.76 -18.46
CA GLU A 929 -10.63 -11.05 -19.39
C GLU A 929 -9.88 -9.89 -18.71
N ALA A 930 -10.60 -9.00 -18.01
CA ALA A 930 -10.01 -7.85 -17.32
C ALA A 930 -9.02 -8.24 -16.21
N LYS A 931 -9.22 -9.41 -15.58
CA LYS A 931 -8.35 -9.93 -14.52
C LYS A 931 -7.25 -10.85 -15.04
N LYS A 932 -7.25 -11.18 -16.33
CA LYS A 932 -6.39 -12.21 -16.94
C LYS A 932 -6.44 -13.54 -16.16
N GLN A 933 -7.65 -14.03 -15.85
CA GLN A 933 -7.86 -15.30 -15.15
C GLN A 933 -8.77 -16.27 -15.92
N LYS A 934 -8.54 -17.56 -15.74
CA LYS A 934 -9.32 -18.70 -16.26
C LYS A 934 -9.75 -19.63 -15.12
N VAL A 935 -10.69 -20.54 -15.38
CA VAL A 935 -11.10 -21.58 -14.43
C VAL A 935 -10.52 -22.93 -14.86
N LEU A 936 -9.73 -23.55 -13.97
CA LEU A 936 -9.05 -24.82 -14.25
C LEU A 936 -10.06 -25.93 -14.58
N GLY A 937 -9.76 -26.72 -15.61
CA GLY A 937 -10.63 -27.80 -16.08
C GLY A 937 -11.87 -27.35 -16.86
N TYR A 938 -12.20 -26.05 -16.89
CA TYR A 938 -13.37 -25.51 -17.60
C TYR A 938 -12.99 -24.65 -18.80
N THR A 939 -12.03 -23.73 -18.65
CA THR A 939 -11.65 -22.78 -19.70
C THR A 939 -10.14 -22.64 -19.84
N ARG A 940 -9.70 -22.32 -21.06
CA ARG A 940 -8.33 -21.88 -21.33
C ARG A 940 -8.32 -20.81 -22.41
N LYS A 941 -7.18 -20.12 -22.57
CA LYS A 941 -6.99 -19.14 -23.64
C LYS A 941 -5.69 -19.45 -24.38
N THR A 942 -5.77 -19.55 -25.70
CA THR A 942 -4.62 -19.75 -26.59
C THR A 942 -4.47 -18.57 -27.55
N LYS A 943 -3.26 -18.38 -28.09
CA LYS A 943 -2.99 -17.29 -29.04
C LYS A 943 -3.76 -17.46 -30.35
N ASP A 944 -3.89 -18.71 -30.82
CA ASP A 944 -4.46 -19.01 -32.13
C ASP A 944 -5.99 -19.05 -32.13
N PHE A 945 -6.61 -19.59 -31.07
CA PHE A 945 -8.07 -19.83 -31.03
C PHE A 945 -8.82 -18.97 -30.00
N GLY A 946 -8.10 -18.14 -29.25
CA GLY A 946 -8.69 -17.31 -28.20
C GLY A 946 -9.21 -18.15 -27.03
N TRP A 947 -10.44 -17.89 -26.58
CA TRP A 947 -11.07 -18.64 -25.49
C TRP A 947 -11.57 -20.02 -25.96
N GLU A 948 -11.23 -21.04 -25.21
CA GLU A 948 -11.65 -22.44 -25.42
C GLU A 948 -12.32 -22.98 -24.16
N TYR A 949 -13.27 -23.90 -24.33
CA TYR A 949 -14.07 -24.48 -23.24
C TYR A 949 -13.98 -26.01 -23.27
N SER A 950 -13.98 -26.63 -22.09
CA SER A 950 -13.97 -28.09 -21.95
C SER A 950 -15.36 -28.70 -22.09
N GLU A 951 -15.44 -30.03 -22.20
CA GLU A 951 -16.70 -30.79 -22.19
C GLU A 951 -17.53 -30.49 -20.93
N LYS A 952 -16.90 -30.42 -19.76
CA LYS A 952 -17.57 -30.05 -18.49
C LYS A 952 -18.18 -28.64 -18.54
N ALA A 953 -17.49 -27.68 -19.18
CA ALA A 953 -18.02 -26.34 -19.34
C ALA A 953 -19.23 -26.31 -20.29
N MET A 954 -19.19 -27.12 -21.35
CA MET A 954 -20.32 -27.29 -22.26
C MET A 954 -21.52 -27.93 -21.58
N GLU A 955 -21.31 -28.96 -20.73
CA GLU A 955 -22.38 -29.60 -19.95
C GLU A 955 -23.09 -28.62 -19.03
N ILE A 956 -22.35 -27.79 -18.28
CA ILE A 956 -22.95 -26.79 -17.38
C ILE A 956 -23.66 -25.70 -18.18
N LEU A 957 -23.12 -25.29 -19.33
CA LEU A 957 -23.79 -24.33 -20.22
C LEU A 957 -25.10 -24.91 -20.77
N ALA A 958 -25.11 -26.17 -21.19
CA ALA A 958 -26.32 -26.85 -21.66
C ALA A 958 -27.37 -26.95 -20.54
N GLN A 959 -26.97 -27.31 -19.32
CA GLN A 959 -27.86 -27.32 -18.16
C GLN A 959 -28.43 -25.94 -17.83
N TYR A 960 -27.62 -24.87 -17.96
CA TYR A 960 -28.10 -23.50 -17.79
C TYR A 960 -29.20 -23.22 -18.83
N MET A 961 -28.93 -23.52 -20.10
CA MET A 961 -29.88 -23.30 -21.18
C MET A 961 -31.20 -24.06 -20.99
N GLU A 962 -31.13 -25.32 -20.58
CA GLU A 962 -32.30 -26.17 -20.35
C GLU A 962 -33.15 -25.66 -19.19
N LYS A 963 -32.54 -25.23 -18.07
CA LYS A 963 -33.27 -24.76 -16.90
C LYS A 963 -33.86 -23.35 -17.07
N PHE A 964 -33.19 -22.48 -17.82
CA PHE A 964 -33.58 -21.07 -17.93
C PHE A 964 -33.68 -20.57 -19.39
N PRO A 965 -34.46 -21.24 -20.27
CA PRO A 965 -34.45 -20.97 -21.71
C PRO A 965 -35.03 -19.59 -22.09
N GLU A 966 -35.93 -19.04 -21.27
CA GLU A 966 -36.48 -17.70 -21.49
C GLU A 966 -35.43 -16.61 -21.23
N PHE A 967 -34.61 -16.78 -20.19
CA PHE A 967 -33.51 -15.87 -19.86
C PHE A 967 -32.45 -15.84 -20.97
N ILE A 968 -32.08 -17.01 -21.50
CA ILE A 968 -31.09 -17.13 -22.58
C ILE A 968 -31.60 -16.46 -23.86
N ARG A 969 -32.86 -16.72 -24.25
CA ARG A 969 -33.48 -16.07 -25.42
C ARG A 969 -33.53 -14.55 -25.27
N ALA A 970 -33.86 -14.05 -24.08
CA ALA A 970 -33.84 -12.62 -23.80
C ALA A 970 -32.42 -12.03 -23.93
N LEU A 971 -31.40 -12.73 -23.41
CA LEU A 971 -30.00 -12.35 -23.51
C LEU A 971 -29.49 -12.33 -24.97
N GLU A 972 -29.99 -13.23 -25.81
CA GLU A 972 -29.71 -13.25 -27.25
C GLU A 972 -30.34 -12.07 -28.00
N SER A 973 -31.54 -11.64 -27.62
CA SER A 973 -32.16 -10.48 -28.28
C SER A 973 -31.51 -9.14 -27.89
N LYS A 974 -30.88 -9.05 -26.70
CA LYS A 974 -30.38 -7.80 -26.08
C LYS A 974 -28.85 -7.71 -26.06
N HIS A 975 -28.24 -7.66 -27.24
CA HIS A 975 -26.80 -7.66 -27.41
C HIS A 975 -26.06 -6.35 -27.03
N LYS A 976 -26.73 -5.20 -26.96
CA LYS A 976 -26.08 -3.87 -26.88
C LYS A 976 -26.04 -3.19 -25.51
N ASP A 977 -26.75 -3.69 -24.49
CA ASP A 977 -26.79 -3.02 -23.19
C ASP A 977 -25.62 -3.45 -22.29
N GLU A 978 -24.94 -2.47 -21.68
CA GLU A 978 -23.90 -2.70 -20.67
C GLU A 978 -24.49 -2.95 -19.26
N ILE A 979 -25.73 -2.52 -19.03
CA ILE A 979 -26.43 -2.63 -17.74
C ILE A 979 -27.77 -3.31 -17.99
N TYR A 980 -27.97 -4.46 -17.34
CA TYR A 980 -29.20 -5.22 -17.40
C TYR A 980 -30.05 -5.02 -16.14
N SER A 981 -31.36 -4.84 -16.29
CA SER A 981 -32.31 -4.93 -15.17
C SER A 981 -33.12 -6.22 -15.19
N ALA A 982 -33.67 -6.63 -14.05
CA ALA A 982 -34.47 -7.86 -13.97
C ALA A 982 -35.67 -7.84 -14.93
N GLU A 983 -36.28 -6.67 -15.11
CA GLU A 983 -37.40 -6.42 -16.01
C GLU A 983 -37.00 -6.53 -17.49
N ASP A 984 -35.70 -6.41 -17.80
CA ASP A 984 -35.22 -6.54 -19.18
C ASP A 984 -35.33 -7.96 -19.71
N PHE A 985 -35.24 -8.96 -18.83
CA PHE A 985 -35.32 -10.38 -19.20
C PHE A 985 -36.75 -10.91 -19.18
N TYR A 986 -37.63 -10.32 -18.36
CA TYR A 986 -39.01 -10.75 -18.16
C TYR A 986 -40.00 -9.58 -18.30
N PRO A 987 -40.14 -8.98 -19.51
CA PRO A 987 -40.95 -7.77 -19.71
C PRO A 987 -42.45 -7.99 -19.55
N LYS A 988 -42.91 -9.26 -19.56
CA LYS A 988 -44.33 -9.65 -19.39
C LYS A 988 -44.68 -10.08 -17.97
N ALA A 989 -43.70 -10.16 -17.07
CA ALA A 989 -43.89 -10.56 -15.67
C ALA A 989 -44.06 -9.32 -14.77
N GLU A 990 -44.77 -9.46 -13.65
CA GLU A 990 -44.80 -8.40 -12.64
C GLU A 990 -43.41 -8.17 -12.03
N LYS A 991 -43.14 -6.98 -11.50
CA LYS A 991 -41.82 -6.63 -10.93
C LYS A 991 -41.38 -7.60 -9.83
N ALA A 992 -42.31 -8.11 -9.02
CA ALA A 992 -42.01 -9.08 -7.97
C ALA A 992 -41.63 -10.45 -8.56
N GLU A 993 -42.38 -10.91 -9.57
CA GLU A 993 -42.15 -12.19 -10.25
C GLU A 993 -40.81 -12.20 -11.02
N ALA A 994 -40.46 -11.09 -11.69
CA ALA A 994 -39.18 -10.95 -12.38
C ALA A 994 -37.99 -11.08 -11.41
N VAL A 995 -38.09 -10.52 -10.21
CA VAL A 995 -37.05 -10.63 -9.17
C VAL A 995 -36.95 -12.06 -8.62
N GLU A 996 -38.07 -12.73 -8.44
CA GLU A 996 -38.11 -14.13 -7.97
C GLU A 996 -37.45 -15.09 -8.98
N ARG A 997 -37.73 -14.92 -10.28
CA ARG A 997 -37.08 -15.70 -11.35
C ARG A 997 -35.57 -15.47 -11.41
N ILE A 998 -35.11 -14.23 -11.23
CA ILE A 998 -33.67 -13.91 -11.14
C ILE A 998 -33.04 -14.53 -9.87
N ARG A 999 -33.77 -14.56 -8.76
CA ARG A 999 -33.33 -15.22 -7.52
C ARG A 999 -33.21 -16.74 -7.71
N ALA A 1000 -34.14 -17.37 -8.44
CA ALA A 1000 -34.07 -18.79 -8.76
C ALA A 1000 -32.80 -19.16 -9.58
N ILE A 1001 -32.41 -18.31 -10.54
CA ILE A 1001 -31.13 -18.47 -11.27
C ILE A 1001 -29.95 -18.38 -10.29
N LYS A 1002 -29.94 -17.37 -9.42
CA LYS A 1002 -28.89 -17.18 -8.42
C LYS A 1002 -28.78 -18.38 -7.47
N ASP A 1003 -29.91 -18.95 -7.05
CA ASP A 1003 -29.93 -20.10 -6.15
C ASP A 1003 -29.49 -21.38 -6.86
N TRP A 1004 -29.86 -21.57 -8.13
CA TRP A 1004 -29.30 -22.66 -8.94
C TRP A 1004 -27.77 -22.53 -9.12
N LEU A 1005 -27.25 -21.33 -9.38
CA LEU A 1005 -25.80 -21.10 -9.46
C LEU A 1005 -25.06 -21.42 -8.15
N LYS A 1006 -25.74 -21.38 -7.00
CA LYS A 1006 -25.18 -21.88 -5.74
C LYS A 1006 -25.11 -23.41 -5.72
N THR A 1007 -26.10 -24.10 -6.28
CA THR A 1007 -26.11 -25.58 -6.38
C THR A 1007 -25.04 -26.12 -7.32
N VAL A 1008 -24.66 -25.34 -8.34
CA VAL A 1008 -23.58 -25.68 -9.28
C VAL A 1008 -22.19 -25.45 -8.68
N GLU A 1009 -22.12 -24.94 -7.44
CA GLU A 1009 -20.86 -24.67 -6.73
C GLU A 1009 -19.90 -23.75 -7.52
N VAL A 1010 -20.45 -22.80 -8.29
CA VAL A 1010 -19.66 -21.83 -9.10
C VAL A 1010 -18.67 -21.01 -8.23
N ARG A 1011 -18.91 -20.96 -6.92
CA ARG A 1011 -18.02 -20.32 -5.94
C ARG A 1011 -16.76 -21.13 -5.62
N ASP A 1012 -16.79 -22.43 -5.88
CA ASP A 1012 -15.72 -23.38 -5.59
C ASP A 1012 -14.85 -23.69 -6.81
N PHE A 1013 -15.21 -23.12 -7.97
CA PHE A 1013 -14.35 -23.09 -9.15
C PHE A 1013 -12.99 -22.43 -8.86
N GLU A 1014 -11.93 -23.16 -9.19
CA GLU A 1014 -10.56 -22.72 -8.99
C GLU A 1014 -10.13 -21.76 -10.10
N LYS A 1015 -9.84 -20.51 -9.72
CA LYS A 1015 -9.49 -19.42 -10.64
C LYS A 1015 -7.98 -19.22 -10.62
N VAL A 1016 -7.36 -19.28 -11.80
CA VAL A 1016 -5.91 -19.13 -11.96
C VAL A 1016 -5.57 -18.12 -13.05
N SER A 1017 -4.33 -17.64 -13.07
CA SER A 1017 -3.80 -16.81 -14.15
C SER A 1017 -3.92 -17.52 -15.51
N LEU A 1018 -4.06 -16.74 -16.59
CA LEU A 1018 -4.07 -17.28 -17.96
C LEU A 1018 -2.83 -18.12 -18.28
N ASP A 1019 -1.67 -17.70 -17.78
CA ASP A 1019 -0.36 -18.33 -18.02
C ASP A 1019 -0.06 -19.49 -17.06
N ALA A 1020 -0.93 -19.75 -16.08
CA ALA A 1020 -0.73 -20.82 -15.12
C ALA A 1020 -1.17 -22.17 -15.70
N GLU A 1021 -0.33 -23.19 -15.55
CA GLU A 1021 -0.63 -24.59 -15.84
C GLU A 1021 -0.65 -25.35 -14.52
N GLN A 1022 -1.73 -26.05 -14.18
CA GLN A 1022 -1.85 -26.74 -12.90
C GLN A 1022 -2.67 -28.02 -13.02
N LEU A 1023 -2.34 -29.02 -12.21
CA LEU A 1023 -3.11 -30.25 -12.03
C LEU A 1023 -4.30 -30.02 -11.11
N ASP A 1024 -5.40 -30.74 -11.37
CA ASP A 1024 -6.59 -30.69 -10.53
C ASP A 1024 -6.45 -31.53 -9.25
N LYS A 1025 -7.48 -31.46 -8.40
CA LYS A 1025 -7.52 -32.18 -7.12
C LYS A 1025 -7.43 -33.70 -7.27
N GLU A 1026 -8.03 -34.27 -8.31
CA GLU A 1026 -8.00 -35.72 -8.54
C GLU A 1026 -6.60 -36.20 -8.93
N ALA A 1027 -5.94 -35.47 -9.84
CA ALA A 1027 -4.56 -35.75 -10.24
C ALA A 1027 -3.60 -35.61 -9.06
N ILE A 1028 -3.73 -34.56 -8.24
CA ILE A 1028 -2.91 -34.36 -7.05
C ILE A 1028 -3.07 -35.54 -6.08
N ALA A 1029 -4.30 -36.00 -5.81
CA ALA A 1029 -4.53 -37.16 -4.94
C ALA A 1029 -3.88 -38.46 -5.48
N LYS A 1030 -3.87 -38.67 -6.81
CA LYS A 1030 -3.15 -39.79 -7.44
C LYS A 1030 -1.63 -39.67 -7.23
N VAL A 1031 -1.08 -38.46 -7.36
CA VAL A 1031 0.35 -38.18 -7.10
C VAL A 1031 0.69 -38.43 -5.63
N GLU A 1032 -0.16 -38.01 -4.67
CA GLU A 1032 0.04 -38.27 -3.24
C GLU A 1032 0.13 -39.77 -2.94
N LYS A 1033 -0.82 -40.55 -3.48
CA LYS A 1033 -0.86 -42.00 -3.28
C LYS A 1033 0.40 -42.68 -3.84
N ALA A 1034 0.81 -42.30 -5.05
CA ALA A 1034 2.01 -42.83 -5.68
C ALA A 1034 3.29 -42.47 -4.89
N ALA A 1035 3.38 -41.25 -4.38
CA ALA A 1035 4.49 -40.81 -3.53
C ALA A 1035 4.55 -41.59 -2.20
N ASP A 1036 3.40 -41.83 -1.55
CA ASP A 1036 3.33 -42.62 -0.31
C ASP A 1036 3.77 -44.08 -0.52
N GLU A 1037 3.40 -44.68 -1.66
CA GLU A 1037 3.84 -46.03 -2.03
C GLU A 1037 5.33 -46.09 -2.35
N TYR A 1038 5.87 -45.04 -2.98
CA TYR A 1038 7.30 -44.91 -3.29
C TYR A 1038 8.14 -44.75 -2.01
N ASN A 1039 7.73 -43.88 -1.08
CA ASN A 1039 8.44 -43.63 0.17
C ASN A 1039 8.59 -44.89 1.05
N LYS A 1040 7.60 -45.79 1.04
CA LYS A 1040 7.66 -47.06 1.78
C LYS A 1040 8.75 -48.03 1.29
N LYS A 1041 9.24 -47.85 0.06
CA LYS A 1041 10.15 -48.80 -0.63
C LYS A 1041 11.56 -48.25 -0.82
N GLN A 1042 11.92 -47.15 -0.16
CA GLN A 1042 13.22 -46.51 -0.34
C GLN A 1042 14.33 -47.24 0.42
N ILE A 1043 15.44 -47.52 -0.28
CA ILE A 1043 16.66 -48.09 0.30
C ILE A 1043 17.83 -47.22 -0.13
N TYR A 1044 18.51 -46.64 0.85
CA TYR A 1044 19.63 -45.73 0.62
C TYR A 1044 20.98 -46.44 0.75
N CYS A 1045 21.86 -46.20 -0.21
CA CYS A 1045 23.25 -46.63 -0.21
C CYS A 1045 24.20 -45.43 -0.24
N LYS A 1046 25.45 -45.68 0.12
CA LYS A 1046 26.54 -44.69 0.06
C LYS A 1046 27.54 -45.13 -1.01
N LEU A 1047 27.92 -44.22 -1.91
CA LEU A 1047 28.93 -44.41 -2.94
C LEU A 1047 30.05 -43.38 -2.77
N VAL A 1048 31.30 -43.77 -2.98
CA VAL A 1048 32.43 -42.84 -3.10
C VAL A 1048 32.80 -42.72 -4.57
N VAL A 1049 32.97 -41.49 -5.05
CA VAL A 1049 33.35 -41.19 -6.45
C VAL A 1049 34.59 -40.31 -6.44
N ASP A 1050 35.64 -40.75 -7.13
CA ASP A 1050 36.91 -40.03 -7.24
C ASP A 1050 37.04 -39.25 -8.56
N LYS A 1051 37.94 -38.26 -8.58
CA LYS A 1051 38.29 -37.43 -9.76
C LYS A 1051 37.10 -36.67 -10.34
N VAL A 1052 36.27 -36.11 -9.47
CA VAL A 1052 35.06 -35.40 -9.85
C VAL A 1052 35.37 -33.98 -10.33
N PRO A 1053 34.90 -33.57 -11.53
CA PRO A 1053 35.04 -32.18 -11.98
C PRO A 1053 34.20 -31.19 -11.16
N ARG A 1054 34.69 -29.97 -10.99
CA ARG A 1054 33.95 -28.86 -10.32
C ARG A 1054 32.53 -28.63 -10.90
N HIS A 1055 32.38 -28.73 -12.22
CA HIS A 1055 31.13 -28.39 -12.92
C HIS A 1055 30.02 -29.45 -12.76
N VAL A 1056 30.29 -30.60 -12.12
CA VAL A 1056 29.26 -31.59 -11.78
C VAL A 1056 28.84 -31.54 -10.31
N LEU A 1057 29.44 -30.69 -9.49
CA LEU A 1057 29.10 -30.54 -8.08
C LEU A 1057 28.33 -29.26 -7.85
N LEU A 1058 27.14 -29.34 -7.27
CA LEU A 1058 26.37 -28.18 -6.84
C LEU A 1058 26.50 -28.03 -5.33
N LYS A 1059 27.00 -26.89 -4.86
CA LYS A 1059 26.75 -26.53 -3.46
C LYS A 1059 25.36 -25.92 -3.34
N PRO A 1060 24.64 -26.18 -2.23
CA PRO A 1060 23.34 -25.58 -1.98
C PRO A 1060 23.32 -24.04 -2.15
N GLU A 1061 24.32 -23.34 -1.59
CA GLU A 1061 24.51 -21.88 -1.74
C GLU A 1061 24.62 -21.39 -3.20
N HIS A 1062 25.07 -22.25 -4.12
CA HIS A 1062 25.24 -21.91 -5.54
C HIS A 1062 23.97 -22.12 -6.36
N ALA A 1063 22.88 -22.65 -5.81
CA ALA A 1063 21.68 -23.03 -6.56
C ALA A 1063 21.13 -21.86 -7.38
N LEU A 1064 20.94 -20.68 -6.78
CA LEU A 1064 20.33 -19.51 -7.43
C LEU A 1064 21.11 -18.99 -8.66
N THR A 1065 22.44 -19.11 -8.64
CA THR A 1065 23.33 -18.57 -9.69
C THR A 1065 23.73 -19.60 -10.73
N ARG A 1066 23.47 -20.88 -10.48
CA ARG A 1066 23.89 -22.00 -11.34
C ARG A 1066 22.75 -22.74 -12.00
N LEU A 1067 21.58 -22.78 -11.37
CA LEU A 1067 20.42 -23.51 -11.87
C LEU A 1067 19.49 -22.67 -12.76
N GLN A 1068 19.96 -21.50 -13.18
CA GLN A 1068 19.28 -20.59 -14.10
C GLN A 1068 19.08 -21.25 -15.48
N GLY A 1069 17.89 -21.06 -16.07
CA GLY A 1069 17.58 -21.52 -17.43
C GLY A 1069 17.15 -23.00 -17.55
N GLN A 1070 16.87 -23.68 -16.44
CA GLN A 1070 16.23 -25.00 -16.47
C GLN A 1070 14.79 -24.91 -16.98
N ASN A 1071 14.36 -25.94 -17.71
CA ASN A 1071 12.97 -26.12 -18.12
C ASN A 1071 12.23 -27.03 -17.14
N PHE A 1072 10.97 -26.70 -16.84
CA PHE A 1072 10.10 -27.48 -15.97
C PHE A 1072 8.79 -27.76 -16.70
N ASN A 1073 8.26 -28.96 -16.56
CA ASN A 1073 6.95 -29.36 -17.06
C ASN A 1073 6.11 -29.99 -15.94
N LEU A 1074 4.78 -30.01 -16.12
CA LEU A 1074 3.89 -30.72 -15.21
C LEU A 1074 4.26 -32.21 -15.12
N GLY A 1075 4.32 -32.72 -13.90
CA GLY A 1075 4.68 -34.10 -13.60
C GLY A 1075 6.18 -34.37 -13.49
N ASP A 1076 7.05 -33.39 -13.75
CA ASP A 1076 8.50 -33.55 -13.57
C ASP A 1076 8.85 -33.82 -12.10
N ARG A 1077 9.82 -34.71 -11.86
CA ARG A 1077 10.39 -34.97 -10.54
C ARG A 1077 11.49 -33.97 -10.24
N VAL A 1078 11.43 -33.37 -9.07
CA VAL A 1078 12.36 -32.33 -8.63
C VAL A 1078 12.89 -32.64 -7.22
N VAL A 1079 14.07 -32.10 -6.93
CA VAL A 1079 14.64 -32.06 -5.58
C VAL A 1079 14.92 -30.61 -5.20
N PHE A 1080 14.55 -30.23 -3.99
CA PHE A 1080 14.88 -28.92 -3.44
C PHE A 1080 16.34 -28.93 -2.98
N VAL A 1081 17.14 -27.98 -3.47
CA VAL A 1081 18.61 -28.01 -3.30
C VAL A 1081 19.19 -26.82 -2.56
N GLN A 1082 18.39 -25.80 -2.26
CA GLN A 1082 18.85 -24.66 -1.46
C GLN A 1082 19.00 -25.05 0.01
N ASP A 1083 19.97 -24.44 0.67
CA ASP A 1083 20.24 -24.57 2.12
C ASP A 1083 19.44 -23.58 2.97
N SER A 1084 18.59 -22.77 2.33
CA SER A 1084 17.73 -21.82 3.00
C SER A 1084 16.33 -21.80 2.38
N GLY A 1085 15.35 -21.31 3.14
CA GLY A 1085 13.99 -21.09 2.67
C GLY A 1085 12.93 -21.93 3.39
N ARG A 1086 11.80 -22.15 2.72
CA ARG A 1086 10.61 -22.77 3.33
C ARG A 1086 10.56 -24.29 3.20
N VAL A 1087 11.40 -24.86 2.35
CA VAL A 1087 11.37 -26.29 2.04
C VAL A 1087 12.61 -26.94 2.64
N PRO A 1088 12.50 -28.13 3.26
CA PRO A 1088 13.67 -28.86 3.73
C PRO A 1088 14.63 -29.20 2.57
N ILE A 1089 15.93 -28.97 2.77
CA ILE A 1089 16.96 -29.32 1.79
C ILE A 1089 16.92 -30.83 1.47
N GLY A 1090 17.04 -31.17 0.19
CA GLY A 1090 16.99 -32.55 -0.29
C GLY A 1090 15.58 -33.15 -0.36
N ALA A 1091 14.53 -32.40 0.03
CA ALA A 1091 13.16 -32.87 -0.13
C ALA A 1091 12.83 -33.07 -1.61
N LYS A 1092 12.28 -34.25 -1.92
CA LYS A 1092 11.85 -34.62 -3.27
C LYS A 1092 10.35 -34.35 -3.45
N GLY A 1093 9.97 -34.04 -4.67
CA GLY A 1093 8.58 -33.79 -5.02
C GLY A 1093 8.31 -33.84 -6.51
N THR A 1094 7.05 -33.62 -6.85
CA THR A 1094 6.54 -33.63 -8.23
C THR A 1094 5.98 -32.25 -8.57
N VAL A 1095 6.32 -31.71 -9.73
CA VAL A 1095 5.75 -30.44 -10.23
C VAL A 1095 4.27 -30.65 -10.55
N VAL A 1096 3.40 -29.97 -9.82
CA VAL A 1096 1.93 -30.02 -10.01
C VAL A 1096 1.36 -28.71 -10.54
N GLY A 1097 2.16 -27.66 -10.59
CA GLY A 1097 1.79 -26.37 -11.17
C GLY A 1097 2.98 -25.55 -11.62
N ILE A 1098 2.77 -24.70 -12.62
CA ILE A 1098 3.75 -23.79 -13.19
C ILE A 1098 3.05 -22.45 -13.39
N GLU A 1099 3.64 -21.38 -12.87
CA GLU A 1099 3.15 -20.02 -13.05
C GLU A 1099 4.34 -19.06 -13.23
N LYS A 1100 4.50 -18.53 -14.46
CA LYS A 1100 5.62 -17.64 -14.82
C LYS A 1100 6.99 -18.28 -14.47
N SER A 1101 7.70 -17.74 -13.49
CA SER A 1101 9.01 -18.20 -12.99
C SER A 1101 8.93 -19.03 -11.71
N ASN A 1102 7.70 -19.33 -11.25
CA ASN A 1102 7.44 -20.12 -10.05
C ASN A 1102 6.83 -21.47 -10.41
N ILE A 1103 7.09 -22.46 -9.57
CA ILE A 1103 6.51 -23.79 -9.66
C ILE A 1103 5.83 -24.17 -8.35
N ASP A 1104 4.74 -24.91 -8.47
CA ASP A 1104 4.09 -25.62 -7.38
C ASP A 1104 4.59 -27.06 -7.37
N VAL A 1105 5.15 -27.47 -6.25
CA VAL A 1105 5.69 -28.81 -6.03
C VAL A 1105 4.90 -29.48 -4.93
N LEU A 1106 4.41 -30.68 -5.21
CA LEU A 1106 3.87 -31.56 -4.19
C LEU A 1106 5.01 -32.45 -3.69
N PHE A 1107 5.43 -32.22 -2.45
CA PHE A 1107 6.51 -32.98 -1.84
C PHE A 1107 6.04 -34.35 -1.36
N ASP A 1108 6.99 -35.29 -1.34
CA ASP A 1108 6.70 -36.65 -0.93
C ASP A 1108 6.39 -36.74 0.58
N VAL A 1109 6.85 -35.76 1.37
CA VAL A 1109 6.66 -35.69 2.82
C VAL A 1109 6.01 -34.37 3.24
N SER A 1110 5.34 -34.38 4.38
CA SER A 1110 4.81 -33.16 5.01
C SER A 1110 5.90 -32.41 5.76
N PHE A 1111 5.81 -31.08 5.78
CA PHE A 1111 6.76 -30.21 6.46
C PHE A 1111 6.04 -28.97 7.01
N MET A 1112 6.70 -28.26 7.94
CA MET A 1112 6.08 -27.20 8.77
C MET A 1112 5.44 -26.07 7.95
N SER A 1113 6.12 -25.62 6.91
CA SER A 1113 5.67 -24.55 5.99
C SER A 1113 4.96 -25.10 4.75
N GLY A 1114 4.61 -26.39 4.75
CA GLY A 1114 3.83 -27.01 3.68
C GLY A 1114 2.41 -26.46 3.67
N SER A 1115 1.84 -26.31 2.49
CA SER A 1115 0.45 -25.89 2.26
C SER A 1115 -0.40 -27.04 1.73
N THR A 1116 -1.72 -26.89 1.80
CA THR A 1116 -2.68 -27.80 1.14
C THR A 1116 -2.88 -27.46 -0.34
N LEU A 1117 -2.10 -26.51 -0.88
CA LEU A 1117 -2.25 -25.95 -2.23
C LEU A 1117 -3.68 -25.44 -2.52
N GLY A 1118 -4.36 -24.88 -1.52
CA GLY A 1118 -5.77 -24.46 -1.63
C GLY A 1118 -6.73 -25.64 -1.55
N ASP A 1119 -6.53 -26.53 -0.56
CA ASP A 1119 -7.36 -27.71 -0.27
C ASP A 1119 -7.39 -28.78 -1.38
N ARG A 1120 -6.37 -28.77 -2.24
CA ARG A 1120 -6.13 -29.78 -3.27
C ARG A 1120 -5.35 -30.98 -2.74
N SER A 1121 -4.48 -30.75 -1.76
CA SER A 1121 -3.77 -31.77 -1.02
C SER A 1121 -4.41 -31.95 0.35
N ASN A 1122 -4.52 -33.19 0.82
CA ASN A 1122 -5.12 -33.50 2.13
C ASN A 1122 -4.17 -33.22 3.31
N ARG A 1123 -2.88 -32.98 3.02
CA ARG A 1123 -1.83 -32.76 4.01
C ARG A 1123 -1.02 -31.53 3.63
N PRO A 1124 -0.32 -30.88 4.56
CA PRO A 1124 0.58 -29.77 4.24
C PRO A 1124 1.86 -30.30 3.57
N ARG A 1125 1.77 -30.66 2.29
CA ARG A 1125 2.87 -31.19 1.45
C ARG A 1125 3.20 -30.30 0.27
N GLY A 1126 2.37 -29.30 -0.04
CA GLY A 1126 2.61 -28.39 -1.13
C GLY A 1126 3.63 -27.32 -0.77
N GLY A 1127 4.56 -27.03 -1.68
CA GLY A 1127 5.37 -25.83 -1.62
C GLY A 1127 5.40 -25.12 -2.97
N SER A 1128 5.35 -23.80 -2.93
CA SER A 1128 5.52 -22.94 -4.10
C SER A 1128 6.87 -22.25 -3.98
N GLY A 1129 7.62 -22.16 -5.08
CA GLY A 1129 8.92 -21.47 -5.07
C GLY A 1129 9.46 -21.17 -6.45
N GLY A 1130 10.50 -20.33 -6.49
CA GLY A 1130 11.21 -20.01 -7.73
C GLY A 1130 11.92 -21.22 -8.31
N MET A 1131 11.90 -21.34 -9.65
CA MET A 1131 12.49 -22.47 -10.39
C MET A 1131 13.96 -22.77 -10.02
N ASN A 1132 14.76 -21.74 -9.73
CA ASN A 1132 16.20 -21.88 -9.45
C ASN A 1132 16.51 -22.55 -8.10
N GLY A 1133 15.52 -22.76 -7.23
CA GLY A 1133 15.68 -23.52 -5.98
C GLY A 1133 15.59 -25.04 -6.14
N TYR A 1134 15.26 -25.51 -7.35
CA TYR A 1134 14.99 -26.91 -7.64
C TYR A 1134 15.93 -27.43 -8.72
N ALA A 1135 16.43 -28.65 -8.51
CA ALA A 1135 17.10 -29.40 -9.59
C ALA A 1135 16.07 -30.33 -10.24
N ASN A 1136 15.88 -30.21 -11.56
CA ASN A 1136 14.96 -31.06 -12.32
C ASN A 1136 15.61 -32.42 -12.60
N VAL A 1137 15.18 -33.44 -11.87
CA VAL A 1137 15.71 -34.82 -11.99
C VAL A 1137 15.03 -35.57 -13.13
N GLY A 1138 13.83 -35.14 -13.54
CA GLY A 1138 13.02 -35.80 -14.58
C GLY A 1138 13.45 -35.54 -16.02
N SER A 1139 14.05 -34.37 -16.31
CA SER A 1139 14.27 -33.87 -17.69
C SER A 1139 15.64 -34.16 -18.30
N LEU A 1140 16.53 -34.91 -17.63
CA LEU A 1140 17.82 -35.37 -18.18
C LEU A 1140 17.71 -36.48 -19.24
N ARG A 1141 16.49 -36.81 -19.66
CA ARG A 1141 16.25 -37.73 -20.78
C ARG A 1141 16.04 -36.88 -22.05
N PRO A 1142 16.71 -37.17 -23.18
CA PRO A 1142 16.38 -36.54 -24.44
C PRO A 1142 14.92 -36.87 -24.76
N ARG A 1143 14.03 -35.87 -24.67
CA ARG A 1143 12.64 -36.01 -25.08
C ARG A 1143 12.45 -35.27 -26.40
N SER A 1144 12.00 -36.00 -27.39
CA SER A 1144 11.46 -35.48 -28.65
C SER A 1144 10.36 -34.46 -28.35
N TYR A 1145 10.52 -33.27 -28.90
CA TYR A 1145 9.56 -32.16 -28.91
C TYR A 1145 8.10 -32.63 -28.92
N ILE A 1146 7.33 -32.24 -27.90
CA ILE A 1146 5.85 -32.24 -27.95
C ILE A 1146 5.44 -30.77 -27.99
N GLY A 1147 5.02 -30.35 -29.17
CA GLY A 1147 4.64 -28.97 -29.46
C GLY A 1147 4.29 -28.83 -30.94
N GLY A 1148 3.32 -29.61 -31.41
CA GLY A 1148 2.83 -29.57 -32.78
C GLY A 1148 1.38 -30.01 -32.81
N SER A 1149 0.49 -29.03 -33.00
CA SER A 1149 -0.89 -29.14 -33.48
C SER A 1149 -1.32 -30.55 -33.92
N ILE A 1150 -2.22 -31.17 -33.16
CA ILE A 1150 -2.96 -32.35 -33.63
C ILE A 1150 -4.07 -31.83 -34.56
N TYR A 1151 -3.71 -31.60 -35.81
CA TYR A 1151 -4.61 -31.75 -36.94
C TYR A 1151 -3.96 -32.74 -37.91
N PRO A 1152 -4.65 -33.80 -38.36
CA PRO A 1152 -4.11 -34.65 -39.40
C PRO A 1152 -3.95 -33.81 -40.68
N PRO A 1153 -2.86 -33.96 -41.45
CA PRO A 1153 -2.81 -33.38 -42.77
C PRO A 1153 -3.98 -33.93 -43.59
N GLN A 1154 -4.84 -33.02 -44.09
CA GLN A 1154 -5.85 -33.35 -45.09
C GLN A 1154 -5.13 -33.75 -46.38
N ASN A 1155 -4.80 -35.04 -46.50
CA ASN A 1155 -4.54 -35.64 -47.79
C ASN A 1155 -5.88 -35.99 -48.44
N ASN A 1156 -6.27 -35.16 -49.39
CA ASN A 1156 -7.28 -35.49 -50.40
C ASN A 1156 -6.83 -36.76 -51.16
N PHE A 1157 -7.42 -37.91 -50.83
CA PHE A 1157 -7.48 -39.03 -51.75
C PHE A 1157 -8.86 -39.03 -52.43
N ARG A 1158 -8.90 -38.57 -53.69
CA ARG A 1158 -9.86 -39.14 -54.66
C ARG A 1158 -9.29 -40.49 -55.10
N GLY A 1159 -10.10 -41.52 -54.92
CA GLY A 1159 -9.67 -42.91 -54.87
C GLY A 1159 -9.42 -43.59 -56.22
N GLY A 1160 -8.97 -44.84 -56.09
CA GLY A 1160 -8.92 -45.84 -57.15
C GLY A 1160 -8.38 -47.17 -56.62
N ARG A 1161 -9.28 -48.06 -56.19
CA ARG A 1161 -9.02 -49.53 -56.12
C ARG A 1161 -8.64 -49.96 -57.56
N GLY A 1162 -7.53 -50.65 -57.81
CA GLY A 1162 -7.27 -52.05 -57.49
C GLY A 1162 -7.19 -52.81 -58.82
N GLY A 1163 -6.11 -53.57 -59.07
CA GLY A 1163 -6.02 -54.38 -60.31
C GLY A 1163 -4.63 -54.92 -60.62
N SER A 1164 -4.52 -56.23 -60.43
CA SER A 1164 -3.43 -57.15 -60.78
C SER A 1164 -2.93 -57.11 -62.23
N ALA A 1165 -1.63 -57.37 -62.37
CA ALA A 1165 -0.93 -58.16 -63.39
C ALA A 1165 -1.54 -58.31 -64.81
N GLY A 1166 -0.74 -57.87 -65.80
CA GLY A 1166 -0.30 -58.76 -66.90
C GLY A 1166 -1.04 -58.72 -68.24
N PHE A 1167 -0.24 -58.50 -69.28
CA PHE A 1167 -0.38 -58.92 -70.69
C PHE A 1167 -1.01 -57.98 -71.76
N LEU A 1168 -0.18 -57.81 -72.81
CA LEU A 1168 -0.47 -57.82 -74.26
C LEU A 1168 -0.97 -56.57 -75.01
N HIS A 1169 -0.02 -56.05 -75.80
CA HIS A 1169 -0.05 -55.89 -77.27
C HIS A 1169 -0.90 -54.80 -77.97
N ARG A 1170 -0.16 -54.08 -78.83
CA ARG A 1170 -0.51 -53.55 -80.17
C ARG A 1170 -1.57 -52.45 -80.26
N GLY A 1171 -1.07 -51.25 -80.56
CA GLY A 1171 -1.07 -50.80 -81.95
C GLY A 1171 -2.06 -49.69 -82.31
N SER A 1172 -1.50 -48.61 -82.88
CA SER A 1172 -2.15 -47.67 -83.82
C SER A 1172 -3.21 -46.73 -83.19
N SER A 1173 -3.37 -45.45 -83.54
CA SER A 1173 -2.83 -44.56 -84.57
C SER A 1173 -3.43 -43.17 -84.35
N ARG A 1174 -2.67 -42.11 -84.70
CA ARG A 1174 -3.11 -40.77 -85.15
C ARG A 1174 -3.86 -39.87 -84.14
N GLY A 1175 -3.54 -38.60 -83.99
CA GLY A 1175 -2.58 -37.75 -84.72
C GLY A 1175 -2.69 -36.27 -84.30
N GLY A 1176 -1.73 -35.48 -84.79
CA GLY A 1176 -1.75 -34.01 -84.88
C GLY A 1176 -1.15 -33.28 -83.68
N HIS A 1177 0.13 -32.86 -83.71
CA HIS A 1177 0.68 -31.62 -84.33
C HIS A 1177 0.26 -30.34 -83.55
N PHE A 1178 1.12 -29.37 -83.21
CA PHE A 1178 2.52 -29.07 -83.53
C PHE A 1178 2.99 -27.92 -82.60
N GLY A 1179 4.31 -27.80 -82.39
CA GLY A 1179 5.01 -26.53 -82.07
C GLY A 1179 5.68 -26.49 -80.69
N ASN A 1180 6.88 -27.04 -80.50
CA ASN A 1180 8.23 -26.43 -80.73
C ASN A 1180 8.46 -25.15 -79.89
N GLY A 1181 9.53 -24.98 -79.11
CA GLY A 1181 10.79 -25.72 -78.97
C GLY A 1181 11.53 -25.28 -77.69
N ILE A 1182 12.36 -26.16 -77.10
CA ILE A 1182 13.85 -26.16 -77.19
C ILE A 1182 14.45 -25.16 -76.17
N SER A 1183 15.34 -25.50 -75.22
CA SER A 1183 16.10 -26.74 -74.96
C SER A 1183 16.99 -26.59 -73.71
N SER A 1184 17.33 -27.76 -73.12
CA SER A 1184 18.63 -28.15 -72.55
C SER A 1184 19.31 -27.27 -71.47
N ARG A 1185 19.39 -27.78 -70.23
CA ARG A 1185 20.48 -28.65 -69.70
C ARG A 1185 21.85 -27.96 -69.60
N GLY A 1186 22.30 -27.82 -68.36
CA GLY A 1186 23.39 -28.68 -67.87
C GLY A 1186 24.75 -28.04 -67.63
N ARG A 1187 25.10 -27.95 -66.34
CA ARG A 1187 26.41 -28.20 -65.70
C ARG A 1187 27.66 -27.47 -66.24
N GLY A 1188 28.34 -26.78 -65.31
CA GLY A 1188 29.78 -26.98 -65.11
C GLY A 1188 30.57 -25.78 -64.62
N ARG A 1189 31.14 -25.94 -63.41
CA ARG A 1189 32.45 -25.43 -62.88
C ARG A 1189 32.63 -23.92 -62.73
N ASP A 1190 32.81 -23.46 -61.49
CA ASP A 1190 34.11 -23.26 -60.79
C ASP A 1190 35.01 -22.27 -61.53
N ASP A 1191 35.09 -21.02 -61.05
CA ASP A 1191 36.17 -20.59 -60.16
C ASP A 1191 36.14 -19.08 -59.90
N GLY A 1192 36.31 -18.73 -58.62
CA GLY A 1192 37.18 -17.65 -58.17
C GLY A 1192 36.91 -16.19 -58.59
N LYS A 1193 36.15 -15.46 -57.76
CA LYS A 1193 36.53 -14.17 -57.14
C LYS A 1193 35.35 -13.61 -56.35
N THR A 1194 35.42 -13.73 -55.03
CA THR A 1194 35.32 -12.68 -53.98
C THR A 1194 35.00 -13.33 -52.65
#